data_AF-A0A0G4ND96-F1
#
_entry.id   AF-A0A0G4ND96-F1
#
_cell.length_a   1.000
_cell.length_b   1.000
_cell.length_c   1.000
_cell.angle_alpha   90.00
_cell.angle_beta   90.00
_cell.angle_gamma   90.00
#
_symmetry.space_group_name_H-M   'P 1'
#
loop_
_entity.id
_entity.type
_entity.pdbx_description
1 polymer ?
#
loop_
_entity_poly.entity_id
_entity_poly.type
_entity_poly.pdbx_seq_one_letter_code
_entity_poly.pdbx_strand_id
1 'polypeptide(L)'
;MFLPSVEGSAKEVVSWTFLPPGGQTIVEVATRASHDPVAQIGRVLGDRKVKYKYLNPNTAVVAATSAATSHLTIYLLDTVSGQILSSKTYEGVDASKTIDCAVAENWYACTFFGQYALKDAQGHALSGQSLKGYQIVVTDLYESNESNDRGPLGSAANFSSIETVDEPTGAPVPFLVSQAWVLSAPIVALAVTQTRQGITNRQLLGYQPETHGIAGLPRQVLEPRRTVGRDPTAQEVEAEGLIRYTPVIEVDPRQVITHQRDVIGVKDIMATPALLESTTLVFAYGIDIFGTRLAPSLSFDILGKGFDKVTLIGTVLALVAGVAALKPIWTPEQTVVVRSTDGGLKGLTWSGVEGSAKEVVSWTFLPPGGQTIVEVATRASHDPVAQIGRVLGDRKVKYKYLNPNTAVVAATSAATSTLTIYLLDTVSGQILSSKTYEGVDASKTIDCAVAENWYACTFFGQYALKDAQGHALSGQSLKGYQIVVTDLYESNESNDRGPLGSAANFSSIETVDEPTGAPTPFLVSQAWVLSAPIVALAVTQTRQGITNRQLLGYQPETHGIAGLPRQVLEPRRTVGRDPTAQEVEAEGLIRYTPVIEVDPRQVITHQRDVIGVKDIIATPALLESTTLVFAYGIDIFGTRLAPSLSFDILGKGFDKVTLIGTVLALVAGVAALKPIVRRKQTDLRWTAPR
;
A
#
# COMPACT_ATOMS: atom_id res chain seq x y z
N MET A 1 -16.50 3.93 -27.78
CA MET A 1 -15.33 3.01 -27.87
C MET A 1 -15.26 2.54 -29.31
N PHE A 2 -14.23 2.93 -30.06
CA PHE A 2 -13.99 2.37 -31.40
C PHE A 2 -13.35 0.99 -31.22
N LEU A 3 -14.06 -0.07 -31.62
CA LEU A 3 -13.49 -1.41 -31.71
C LEU A 3 -12.54 -1.45 -32.92
N PRO A 4 -11.35 -2.05 -32.80
CA PRO A 4 -10.51 -2.30 -33.97
C PRO A 4 -11.25 -3.27 -34.90
N SER A 5 -11.24 -2.98 -36.20
CA SER A 5 -11.82 -3.85 -37.23
C SER A 5 -11.06 -5.16 -37.26
N VAL A 6 -11.60 -6.18 -36.61
CA VAL A 6 -11.21 -7.57 -36.86
C VAL A 6 -11.82 -7.94 -38.20
N GLU A 7 -10.97 -8.14 -39.22
CA GLU A 7 -11.36 -8.77 -40.48
C GLU A 7 -11.78 -10.23 -40.20
N GLY A 8 -13.06 -10.41 -39.88
CA GLY A 8 -13.73 -11.68 -39.77
C GLY A 8 -15.22 -11.42 -39.91
N SER A 9 -15.88 -12.12 -40.83
CA SER A 9 -17.33 -12.00 -41.03
C SER A 9 -18.08 -12.53 -39.81
N ALA A 10 -18.25 -11.69 -38.79
CA ALA A 10 -19.11 -12.00 -37.66
C ALA A 10 -20.56 -12.09 -38.17
N LYS A 11 -21.15 -13.28 -38.12
CA LYS A 11 -22.56 -13.49 -38.43
C LYS A 11 -23.35 -13.30 -37.15
N GLU A 12 -24.22 -12.29 -37.13
CA GLU A 12 -25.18 -12.10 -36.05
C GLU A 12 -26.15 -13.29 -35.99
N VAL A 13 -26.34 -13.85 -34.80
CA VAL A 13 -27.27 -14.96 -34.54
C VAL A 13 -28.14 -14.56 -33.36
N VAL A 14 -29.47 -14.61 -33.55
CA VAL A 14 -30.43 -14.37 -32.47
C VAL A 14 -30.39 -15.56 -31.50
N SER A 15 -30.00 -15.31 -30.25
CA SER A 15 -29.96 -16.33 -29.19
C SER A 15 -31.32 -16.56 -28.52
N TRP A 16 -32.05 -15.48 -28.23
CA TRP A 16 -33.38 -15.51 -27.65
C TRP A 16 -34.16 -14.23 -28.00
N THR A 17 -35.48 -14.21 -27.73
CA THR A 17 -36.34 -13.05 -27.95
C THR A 17 -37.31 -12.92 -26.78
N PHE A 18 -37.42 -11.72 -26.20
CA PHE A 18 -38.38 -11.42 -25.15
C PHE A 18 -39.55 -10.62 -25.72
N LEU A 19 -40.77 -11.14 -25.53
CA LEU A 19 -42.01 -10.43 -25.80
C LEU A 19 -42.79 -10.36 -24.49
N PRO A 20 -43.12 -9.16 -23.98
CA PRO A 20 -43.82 -9.05 -22.71
C PRO A 20 -45.22 -9.70 -22.81
N PRO A 21 -45.63 -10.50 -21.82
CA PRO A 21 -46.92 -11.18 -21.81
C PRO A 21 -48.11 -10.21 -21.98
N GLY A 22 -49.19 -10.69 -22.61
CA GLY A 22 -50.46 -9.97 -22.63
C GLY A 22 -50.53 -8.74 -23.54
N GLY A 23 -49.64 -8.63 -24.53
CA GLY A 23 -49.66 -7.55 -25.53
C GLY A 23 -49.19 -6.19 -24.99
N GLN A 24 -48.42 -6.20 -23.90
CA GLN A 24 -47.79 -5.00 -23.35
C GLN A 24 -46.77 -4.40 -24.32
N THR A 25 -46.55 -3.09 -24.23
CA THR A 25 -45.52 -2.38 -25.00
C THR A 25 -44.35 -2.03 -24.09
N ILE A 26 -43.13 -2.41 -24.50
CA ILE A 26 -41.90 -2.02 -23.80
C ILE A 26 -41.74 -0.50 -23.93
N VAL A 27 -41.53 0.16 -22.80
CA VAL A 27 -41.37 1.62 -22.74
C VAL A 27 -39.97 2.03 -22.29
N GLU A 28 -39.27 1.20 -21.50
CA GLU A 28 -37.92 1.49 -21.02
C GLU A 28 -37.11 0.20 -20.82
N VAL A 29 -35.79 0.27 -21.09
CA VAL A 29 -34.85 -0.84 -20.88
C VAL A 29 -33.57 -0.30 -20.26
N ALA A 30 -33.35 -0.61 -19.00
CA ALA A 30 -32.16 -0.24 -18.26
C ALA A 30 -31.25 -1.45 -18.05
N THR A 31 -29.95 -1.29 -18.30
CA THR A 31 -28.95 -2.35 -18.12
C THR A 31 -27.88 -1.93 -17.14
N ARG A 32 -27.26 -2.90 -16.47
CA ARG A 32 -26.08 -2.63 -15.65
C ARG A 32 -24.91 -2.24 -16.57
N ALA A 33 -24.12 -1.27 -16.15
CA ALA A 33 -22.95 -0.87 -16.92
C ALA A 33 -21.92 -2.01 -17.03
N SER A 34 -21.30 -2.12 -18.21
CA SER A 34 -20.35 -3.20 -18.55
C SER A 34 -19.11 -3.21 -17.66
N HIS A 35 -18.74 -2.07 -17.06
CA HIS A 35 -17.66 -1.95 -16.10
C HIS A 35 -18.17 -1.34 -14.80
N ASP A 36 -18.79 -2.19 -13.97
CA ASP A 36 -19.38 -1.80 -12.70
C ASP A 36 -18.77 -2.60 -11.53
N PRO A 37 -17.62 -2.16 -10.99
CA PRO A 37 -16.88 -2.91 -9.97
C PRO A 37 -17.67 -3.03 -8.66
N VAL A 38 -17.49 -4.17 -8.00
CA VAL A 38 -18.15 -4.51 -6.73
C VAL A 38 -17.09 -4.61 -5.64
N ALA A 39 -17.09 -3.66 -4.70
CA ALA A 39 -16.15 -3.67 -3.59
C ALA A 39 -16.53 -4.67 -2.48
N GLN A 40 -17.83 -4.97 -2.33
CA GLN A 40 -18.35 -5.78 -1.23
C GLN A 40 -19.48 -6.71 -1.66
N ILE A 41 -19.32 -8.02 -1.37
CA ILE A 41 -20.23 -9.10 -1.78
C ILE A 41 -21.54 -9.17 -0.96
N GLY A 42 -21.55 -8.60 0.24
CA GLY A 42 -22.69 -8.71 1.16
C GLY A 42 -22.69 -7.54 2.12
N ARG A 43 -23.87 -7.10 2.53
CA ARG A 43 -24.05 -6.00 3.47
C ARG A 43 -24.10 -6.52 4.90
N VAL A 44 -23.35 -5.91 5.82
CA VAL A 44 -23.38 -6.26 7.24
C VAL A 44 -24.55 -5.52 7.90
N LEU A 45 -25.36 -6.24 8.66
CA LEU A 45 -26.52 -5.74 9.38
C LEU A 45 -26.14 -5.32 10.82
N GLY A 46 -27.02 -4.59 11.49
CA GLY A 46 -26.82 -4.17 12.89
C GLY A 46 -26.54 -5.31 13.88
N ASP A 47 -27.09 -6.51 13.61
CA ASP A 47 -26.87 -7.73 14.41
C ASP A 47 -25.57 -8.50 14.01
N ARG A 48 -24.72 -7.88 13.18
CA ARG A 48 -23.48 -8.44 12.60
C ARG A 48 -23.69 -9.63 11.66
N LYS A 49 -24.92 -9.94 11.28
CA LYS A 49 -25.17 -10.90 10.19
C LYS A 49 -24.98 -10.21 8.84
N VAL A 50 -24.82 -11.00 7.80
CA VAL A 50 -24.54 -10.53 6.44
C VAL A 50 -25.71 -10.87 5.53
N LYS A 51 -26.19 -9.89 4.78
CA LYS A 51 -27.15 -10.10 3.68
C LYS A 51 -26.39 -10.07 2.36
N TYR A 52 -26.28 -11.22 1.69
CA TYR A 52 -25.50 -11.34 0.46
C TYR A 52 -26.23 -10.70 -0.73
N LYS A 53 -25.51 -9.86 -1.47
CA LYS A 53 -26.05 -9.12 -2.61
C LYS A 53 -26.15 -10.05 -3.81
N TYR A 54 -27.22 -9.93 -4.58
CA TYR A 54 -27.30 -10.62 -5.87
C TYR A 54 -26.54 -9.82 -6.93
N LEU A 55 -25.41 -10.35 -7.41
CA LEU A 55 -24.40 -9.61 -8.19
C LEU A 55 -24.25 -10.08 -9.64
N ASN A 56 -25.33 -10.54 -10.26
CA ASN A 56 -25.29 -10.95 -11.67
C ASN A 56 -25.04 -9.71 -12.59
N PRO A 57 -23.90 -9.65 -13.31
CA PRO A 57 -23.59 -8.54 -14.21
C PRO A 57 -24.50 -8.48 -15.43
N ASN A 58 -25.16 -9.59 -15.77
CA ASN A 58 -25.97 -9.74 -16.96
C ASN A 58 -27.45 -9.43 -16.71
N THR A 59 -27.76 -8.49 -15.82
CA THR A 59 -29.13 -8.14 -15.46
C THR A 59 -29.64 -6.93 -16.22
N ALA A 60 -30.88 -7.00 -16.69
CA ALA A 60 -31.60 -5.91 -17.30
C ALA A 60 -32.97 -5.73 -16.67
N VAL A 61 -33.40 -4.48 -16.55
CA VAL A 61 -34.74 -4.09 -16.13
C VAL A 61 -35.51 -3.61 -17.35
N VAL A 62 -36.65 -4.25 -17.62
CA VAL A 62 -37.53 -3.91 -18.74
C VAL A 62 -38.86 -3.46 -18.17
N ALA A 63 -39.23 -2.21 -18.45
CA ALA A 63 -40.53 -1.66 -18.11
C ALA A 63 -41.47 -1.82 -19.30
N ALA A 64 -42.63 -2.43 -19.10
CA ALA A 64 -43.65 -2.59 -20.13
C ALA A 64 -45.01 -2.14 -19.62
N THR A 65 -45.78 -1.50 -20.48
CA THR A 65 -47.10 -0.94 -20.13
C THR A 65 -48.21 -1.60 -20.92
N SER A 66 -49.39 -1.70 -20.30
CA SER A 66 -50.63 -2.09 -20.96
C SER A 66 -51.57 -0.90 -20.96
N ALA A 67 -51.79 -0.29 -22.13
CA ALA A 67 -52.73 0.83 -22.27
C ALA A 67 -54.18 0.42 -21.95
N ALA A 68 -54.54 -0.85 -22.18
CA ALA A 68 -55.88 -1.36 -21.91
C ALA A 68 -56.20 -1.45 -20.40
N THR A 69 -55.19 -1.75 -19.57
CA THR A 69 -55.37 -1.95 -18.12
C THR A 69 -54.74 -0.84 -17.27
N SER A 70 -54.02 0.12 -17.87
CA SER A 70 -53.20 1.11 -17.15
C SER A 70 -52.22 0.47 -16.16
N HIS A 71 -51.64 -0.67 -16.55
CA HIS A 71 -50.67 -1.41 -15.75
C HIS A 71 -49.26 -1.16 -16.28
N LEU A 72 -48.31 -1.00 -15.36
CA LEU A 72 -46.87 -1.04 -15.61
C LEU A 72 -46.32 -2.32 -15.00
N THR A 73 -45.72 -3.19 -15.80
CA THR A 73 -44.98 -4.35 -15.31
C THR A 73 -43.48 -4.11 -15.48
N ILE A 74 -42.74 -4.21 -14.38
CA ILE A 74 -41.28 -4.16 -14.37
C ILE A 74 -40.77 -5.59 -14.32
N TYR A 75 -40.05 -6.00 -15.38
CA TYR A 75 -39.41 -7.30 -15.52
C TYR A 75 -37.92 -7.18 -15.21
N LEU A 76 -37.39 -8.09 -14.39
CA LEU A 76 -35.96 -8.31 -14.21
C LEU A 76 -35.57 -9.53 -15.05
N LEU A 77 -34.70 -9.33 -16.04
CA LEU A 77 -34.28 -10.35 -16.99
C LEU A 77 -32.79 -10.68 -16.84
N ASP A 78 -32.42 -11.94 -17.07
CA ASP A 78 -31.05 -12.32 -17.39
C ASP A 78 -30.82 -12.14 -18.90
N THR A 79 -29.85 -11.29 -19.26
CA THR A 79 -29.55 -10.91 -20.65
C THR A 79 -28.77 -11.98 -21.42
N VAL A 80 -28.23 -12.99 -20.75
CA VAL A 80 -27.57 -14.11 -21.43
C VAL A 80 -28.59 -15.17 -21.82
N SER A 81 -29.47 -15.56 -20.90
CA SER A 81 -30.44 -16.64 -21.10
C SER A 81 -31.82 -16.19 -21.58
N GLY A 82 -32.19 -14.92 -21.38
CA GLY A 82 -33.54 -14.40 -21.62
C GLY A 82 -34.56 -14.78 -20.53
N GLN A 83 -34.12 -15.39 -19.43
CA GLN A 83 -35.00 -15.81 -18.34
C GLN A 83 -35.58 -14.61 -17.58
N ILE A 84 -36.88 -14.65 -17.29
CA ILE A 84 -37.52 -13.72 -16.35
C ILE A 84 -37.17 -14.15 -14.92
N LEU A 85 -36.33 -13.36 -14.27
CA LEU A 85 -35.93 -13.58 -12.87
C LEU A 85 -37.03 -13.14 -11.91
N SER A 86 -37.67 -12.00 -12.19
CA SER A 86 -38.79 -11.49 -11.40
C SER A 86 -39.65 -10.54 -12.22
N SER A 87 -40.91 -10.38 -11.84
CA SER A 87 -41.82 -9.41 -12.44
C SER A 87 -42.72 -8.78 -11.38
N LYS A 88 -42.91 -7.46 -11.44
CA LYS A 88 -43.80 -6.74 -10.52
C LYS A 88 -44.70 -5.77 -11.27
N THR A 89 -46.00 -5.86 -11.02
CA THR A 89 -47.02 -5.04 -11.69
C THR A 89 -47.51 -3.93 -10.77
N TYR A 90 -47.64 -2.74 -11.33
CA TYR A 90 -48.16 -1.54 -10.72
C TYR A 90 -49.42 -1.11 -11.49
N GLU A 91 -50.50 -0.84 -10.76
CA GLU A 91 -51.80 -0.46 -11.31
C GLU A 91 -51.98 1.06 -11.31
N GLY A 92 -52.88 1.56 -12.17
CA GLY A 92 -53.22 2.99 -12.21
C GLY A 92 -52.04 3.88 -12.65
N VAL A 93 -51.16 3.37 -13.51
CA VAL A 93 -50.01 4.10 -14.06
C VAL A 93 -50.42 4.82 -15.35
N ASP A 94 -50.02 6.09 -15.45
CA ASP A 94 -50.22 6.90 -16.65
C ASP A 94 -49.02 6.76 -17.60
N ALA A 95 -49.18 5.92 -18.62
CA ALA A 95 -48.14 5.66 -19.61
C ALA A 95 -47.86 6.85 -20.56
N SER A 96 -48.64 7.95 -20.49
CA SER A 96 -48.34 9.18 -21.24
C SER A 96 -47.23 10.02 -20.60
N LYS A 97 -46.88 9.74 -19.34
CA LYS A 97 -45.78 10.37 -18.61
C LYS A 97 -44.51 9.57 -18.78
N THR A 98 -43.36 10.22 -18.59
CA THR A 98 -42.06 9.55 -18.68
C THR A 98 -41.96 8.43 -17.64
N ILE A 99 -41.50 7.28 -18.12
CA ILE A 99 -41.10 6.14 -17.30
C ILE A 99 -39.62 5.95 -17.58
N ASP A 100 -38.81 5.96 -16.53
CA ASP A 100 -37.37 5.75 -16.67
C ASP A 100 -36.86 4.82 -15.58
N CYS A 101 -35.77 4.11 -15.85
CA CYS A 101 -35.18 3.14 -14.95
C CYS A 101 -33.65 3.23 -14.95
N ALA A 102 -33.03 2.97 -13.82
CA ALA A 102 -31.59 2.83 -13.72
C ALA A 102 -31.21 1.60 -12.89
N VAL A 103 -30.15 0.91 -13.33
CA VAL A 103 -29.64 -0.32 -12.71
C VAL A 103 -28.24 -0.09 -12.16
N ALA A 104 -27.99 -0.60 -10.95
CA ALA A 104 -26.71 -0.56 -10.26
C ALA A 104 -26.24 -1.98 -9.88
N GLU A 105 -25.26 -2.09 -8.99
CA GLU A 105 -24.63 -3.36 -8.60
C GLU A 105 -25.61 -4.49 -8.26
N ASN A 106 -26.57 -4.21 -7.38
CA ASN A 106 -27.53 -5.18 -6.85
C ASN A 106 -28.91 -4.56 -6.64
N TRP A 107 -29.20 -3.41 -7.25
CA TRP A 107 -30.46 -2.71 -7.08
C TRP A 107 -30.82 -1.96 -8.34
N TYR A 108 -32.10 -1.69 -8.51
CA TYR A 108 -32.61 -0.84 -9.57
C TYR A 108 -33.64 0.13 -9.04
N ALA A 109 -33.77 1.27 -9.71
CA ALA A 109 -34.81 2.25 -9.45
C ALA A 109 -35.58 2.55 -10.73
N CYS A 110 -36.90 2.73 -10.63
CA CYS A 110 -37.73 3.17 -11.73
C CYS A 110 -38.65 4.30 -11.27
N THR A 111 -38.83 5.30 -12.12
CA THR A 111 -39.75 6.42 -11.91
C THR A 111 -40.94 6.31 -12.86
N PHE A 112 -42.13 6.65 -12.37
CA PHE A 112 -43.34 6.69 -13.17
C PHE A 112 -44.42 7.55 -12.49
N PHE A 113 -45.44 7.95 -13.22
CA PHE A 113 -46.60 8.66 -12.67
C PHE A 113 -47.77 7.70 -12.48
N GLY A 114 -48.34 7.64 -11.28
CA GLY A 114 -49.45 6.73 -11.02
C GLY A 114 -50.09 6.89 -9.65
N GLN A 115 -50.97 5.94 -9.31
CA GLN A 115 -51.58 5.84 -7.98
C GLN A 115 -50.61 5.22 -6.96
N TYR A 116 -50.47 5.86 -5.80
CA TYR A 116 -49.64 5.44 -4.68
C TYR A 116 -50.53 5.14 -3.48
N ALA A 117 -50.54 3.88 -3.01
CA ALA A 117 -51.25 3.51 -1.80
C ALA A 117 -50.47 3.95 -0.55
N LEU A 118 -51.09 4.74 0.33
CA LEU A 118 -50.49 5.12 1.60
C LEU A 118 -50.34 3.88 2.50
N LYS A 119 -49.30 3.85 3.34
CA LYS A 119 -49.04 2.74 4.27
C LYS A 119 -49.27 3.18 5.72
N ASP A 120 -49.79 2.27 6.55
CA ASP A 120 -49.91 2.44 8.00
C ASP A 120 -48.53 2.31 8.69
N ALA A 121 -48.49 2.48 10.02
CA ALA A 121 -47.26 2.36 10.80
C ALA A 121 -46.67 0.94 10.79
N GLN A 122 -47.45 -0.07 10.38
CA GLN A 122 -47.06 -1.45 10.26
C GLN A 122 -46.67 -1.84 8.82
N GLY A 123 -46.79 -0.90 7.87
CA GLY A 123 -46.45 -1.09 6.46
C GLY A 123 -47.57 -1.64 5.58
N HIS A 124 -48.78 -1.82 6.11
CA HIS A 124 -49.94 -2.24 5.33
C HIS A 124 -50.55 -1.08 4.55
N ALA A 125 -51.08 -1.35 3.37
CA ALA A 125 -51.80 -0.35 2.60
C ALA A 125 -53.06 0.12 3.34
N LEU A 126 -53.22 1.43 3.50
CA LEU A 126 -54.42 2.05 4.04
C LEU A 126 -55.54 2.00 3.01
N SER A 127 -56.59 1.23 3.32
CA SER A 127 -57.74 1.08 2.44
C SER A 127 -58.41 2.43 2.16
N GLY A 128 -58.58 2.76 0.87
CA GLY A 128 -59.26 3.97 0.41
C GLY A 128 -58.43 5.26 0.40
N GLN A 129 -57.13 5.22 0.80
CA GLN A 129 -56.25 6.38 0.77
C GLN A 129 -55.10 6.19 -0.23
N SER A 130 -55.29 6.70 -1.45
CA SER A 130 -54.27 6.70 -2.50
C SER A 130 -54.00 8.11 -3.02
N LEU A 131 -52.73 8.43 -3.22
CA LEU A 131 -52.29 9.68 -3.83
C LEU A 131 -52.00 9.44 -5.31
N LYS A 132 -52.27 10.41 -6.19
CA LYS A 132 -51.73 10.41 -7.56
C LYS A 132 -50.52 11.33 -7.60
N GLY A 133 -49.43 10.86 -8.18
CA GLY A 133 -48.21 11.64 -8.29
C GLY A 133 -47.07 10.87 -8.96
N TYR A 134 -45.93 11.55 -9.10
CA TYR A 134 -44.70 10.92 -9.50
C TYR A 134 -44.19 10.03 -8.36
N GLN A 135 -43.74 8.85 -8.72
CA GLN A 135 -43.24 7.86 -7.77
C GLN A 135 -41.88 7.39 -8.23
N ILE A 136 -41.05 7.02 -7.25
CA ILE A 136 -39.83 6.25 -7.47
C ILE A 136 -39.95 4.94 -6.70
N VAL A 137 -39.74 3.83 -7.39
CA VAL A 137 -39.64 2.51 -6.78
C VAL A 137 -38.18 2.11 -6.81
N VAL A 138 -37.62 1.76 -5.65
CA VAL A 138 -36.27 1.19 -5.54
C VAL A 138 -36.37 -0.22 -5.03
N THR A 139 -35.66 -1.13 -5.69
CA THR A 139 -35.66 -2.55 -5.36
C THR A 139 -34.23 -3.05 -5.23
N ASP A 140 -33.91 -3.58 -4.06
CA ASP A 140 -32.68 -4.30 -3.79
C ASP A 140 -32.84 -5.79 -4.12
N LEU A 141 -31.78 -6.38 -4.65
CA LEU A 141 -31.63 -7.78 -5.02
C LEU A 141 -30.64 -8.45 -4.05
N TYR A 142 -31.10 -9.49 -3.38
CA TYR A 142 -30.32 -10.32 -2.46
C TYR A 142 -30.34 -11.78 -2.90
N GLU A 143 -29.33 -12.55 -2.49
CA GLU A 143 -29.27 -13.99 -2.80
C GLU A 143 -30.34 -14.78 -2.03
N SER A 144 -30.71 -14.32 -0.82
CA SER A 144 -31.71 -14.94 0.04
C SER A 144 -32.46 -13.90 0.88
N ASN A 145 -33.61 -14.31 1.42
CA ASN A 145 -34.33 -13.55 2.44
C ASN A 145 -33.61 -13.61 3.81
N GLU A 146 -33.04 -14.77 4.13
CA GLU A 146 -32.41 -15.04 5.42
C GLU A 146 -31.01 -14.41 5.51
N SER A 147 -30.65 -13.94 6.70
CA SER A 147 -29.31 -13.40 6.96
C SER A 147 -28.29 -14.53 7.14
N ASN A 148 -27.05 -14.30 6.69
CA ASN A 148 -25.97 -15.29 6.58
C ASN A 148 -26.26 -16.46 5.64
N ASP A 149 -27.27 -16.35 4.79
CA ASP A 149 -27.62 -17.36 3.80
C ASP A 149 -27.32 -16.87 2.37
N ARG A 150 -26.69 -17.73 1.57
CA ARG A 150 -26.38 -17.48 0.15
C ARG A 150 -27.43 -18.06 -0.81
N GLY A 151 -28.51 -18.61 -0.27
CA GLY A 151 -29.60 -19.17 -1.06
C GLY A 151 -29.10 -20.27 -2.00
N PRO A 152 -29.64 -20.37 -3.23
CA PRO A 152 -29.30 -21.44 -4.17
C PRO A 152 -27.84 -21.43 -4.66
N LEU A 153 -27.10 -20.34 -4.44
CA LEU A 153 -25.68 -20.24 -4.78
C LEU A 153 -24.78 -20.98 -3.77
N GLY A 154 -25.26 -21.22 -2.54
CA GLY A 154 -24.52 -21.93 -1.50
C GLY A 154 -23.09 -21.41 -1.28
N SER A 155 -22.11 -22.32 -1.18
CA SER A 155 -20.69 -21.97 -1.06
C SER A 155 -19.99 -21.74 -2.41
N ALA A 156 -20.70 -21.87 -3.54
CA ALA A 156 -20.11 -21.72 -4.86
C ALA A 156 -19.64 -20.26 -5.08
N ALA A 157 -18.41 -20.12 -5.56
CA ALA A 157 -17.82 -18.83 -5.90
C ALA A 157 -18.16 -18.37 -7.33
N ASN A 158 -18.62 -19.30 -8.19
CA ASN A 158 -18.82 -19.06 -9.61
C ASN A 158 -20.29 -19.24 -9.99
N PHE A 159 -20.87 -18.21 -10.60
CA PHE A 159 -22.22 -18.21 -11.17
C PHE A 159 -22.10 -18.23 -12.70
N SER A 160 -22.90 -19.07 -13.35
CA SER A 160 -23.07 -19.08 -14.81
C SER A 160 -24.55 -18.92 -15.13
N SER A 161 -24.87 -18.03 -16.07
CA SER A 161 -26.23 -17.88 -16.60
C SER A 161 -26.65 -19.04 -17.51
N ILE A 162 -25.72 -19.95 -17.86
CA ILE A 162 -25.92 -21.05 -18.84
C ILE A 162 -25.68 -22.44 -18.23
N GLU A 163 -24.66 -22.60 -17.38
CA GLU A 163 -24.29 -23.88 -16.78
C GLU A 163 -24.80 -23.96 -15.33
N THR A 164 -25.80 -24.81 -15.08
CA THR A 164 -26.28 -25.10 -13.73
C THR A 164 -25.34 -26.09 -13.04
N VAL A 165 -24.88 -25.77 -11.82
CA VAL A 165 -24.12 -26.68 -10.96
C VAL A 165 -25.07 -27.80 -10.49
N ASP A 166 -24.85 -29.02 -10.97
CA ASP A 166 -25.32 -30.35 -10.51
C ASP A 166 -26.79 -30.59 -10.11
N GLU A 167 -27.69 -29.60 -10.13
CA GLU A 167 -29.15 -29.76 -9.95
C GLU A 167 -29.97 -29.01 -11.02
N PRO A 168 -31.13 -29.55 -11.46
CA PRO A 168 -31.92 -29.04 -12.58
C PRO A 168 -32.79 -27.83 -12.20
N THR A 169 -32.34 -27.00 -11.25
CA THR A 169 -33.00 -25.74 -10.92
C THR A 169 -32.29 -24.64 -11.69
N GLY A 170 -33.03 -23.86 -12.49
CA GLY A 170 -32.47 -22.83 -13.38
C GLY A 170 -31.65 -21.75 -12.65
N ALA A 171 -31.27 -20.68 -13.35
CA ALA A 171 -30.43 -19.63 -12.77
C ALA A 171 -31.01 -19.14 -11.42
N PRO A 172 -30.18 -18.98 -10.36
CA PRO A 172 -30.63 -18.53 -9.05
C PRO A 172 -31.43 -17.24 -9.15
N VAL A 173 -32.65 -17.29 -8.64
CA VAL A 173 -33.59 -16.17 -8.62
C VAL A 173 -33.29 -15.28 -7.41
N PRO A 174 -33.19 -13.96 -7.57
CA PRO A 174 -32.95 -13.06 -6.44
C PRO A 174 -34.16 -12.98 -5.51
N PHE A 175 -33.91 -12.73 -4.24
CA PHE A 175 -34.89 -12.23 -3.29
C PHE A 175 -34.95 -10.69 -3.37
N LEU A 176 -36.16 -10.15 -3.56
CA LEU A 176 -36.36 -8.71 -3.81
C LEU A 176 -36.89 -8.01 -2.55
N VAL A 177 -36.26 -6.89 -2.21
CA VAL A 177 -36.78 -5.95 -1.21
C VAL A 177 -37.08 -4.63 -1.92
N SER A 178 -38.37 -4.34 -2.11
CA SER A 178 -38.80 -3.13 -2.79
C SER A 178 -39.47 -2.15 -1.84
N GLN A 179 -39.24 -0.86 -2.08
CA GLN A 179 -39.98 0.23 -1.47
C GLN A 179 -40.28 1.30 -2.52
N ALA A 180 -41.36 2.04 -2.34
CA ALA A 180 -41.79 3.10 -3.23
C ALA A 180 -41.89 4.42 -2.46
N TRP A 181 -41.60 5.53 -3.12
CA TRP A 181 -41.72 6.88 -2.56
C TRP A 181 -42.44 7.78 -3.54
N VAL A 182 -43.12 8.79 -3.03
CA VAL A 182 -43.70 9.89 -3.80
C VAL A 182 -42.62 10.97 -3.98
N LEU A 183 -42.47 11.43 -5.22
CA LEU A 183 -41.62 12.54 -5.60
C LEU A 183 -42.44 13.82 -5.66
N SER A 184 -41.85 14.93 -5.21
CA SER A 184 -42.46 16.26 -5.29
C SER A 184 -42.47 16.84 -6.71
N ALA A 185 -41.62 16.33 -7.60
CA ALA A 185 -41.46 16.77 -8.98
C ALA A 185 -41.10 15.58 -9.90
N PRO A 186 -41.38 15.66 -11.21
CA PRO A 186 -41.01 14.63 -12.17
C PRO A 186 -39.50 14.42 -12.25
N ILE A 187 -39.08 13.18 -12.47
CA ILE A 187 -37.73 12.84 -12.91
C ILE A 187 -37.84 12.14 -14.25
N VAL A 188 -37.19 12.73 -15.27
CA VAL A 188 -37.33 12.33 -16.69
C VAL A 188 -36.11 11.56 -17.21
N ALA A 189 -34.96 11.67 -16.53
CA ALA A 189 -33.74 10.94 -16.84
C ALA A 189 -33.03 10.51 -15.55
N LEU A 190 -32.62 9.25 -15.47
CA LEU A 190 -32.00 8.60 -14.33
C LEU A 190 -30.62 8.05 -14.71
N ALA A 191 -29.67 8.20 -13.80
CA ALA A 191 -28.37 7.55 -13.92
C ALA A 191 -27.79 7.24 -12.54
N VAL A 192 -26.89 6.27 -12.46
CA VAL A 192 -26.21 5.94 -11.20
C VAL A 192 -24.74 6.31 -11.31
N THR A 193 -24.21 7.00 -10.30
CA THR A 193 -22.78 7.35 -10.24
C THR A 193 -21.89 6.11 -10.21
N GLN A 194 -20.75 6.17 -10.87
CA GLN A 194 -19.79 5.06 -10.94
C GLN A 194 -18.40 5.53 -10.50
N THR A 195 -17.69 4.66 -9.77
CA THR A 195 -16.31 4.92 -9.34
C THR A 195 -15.42 3.74 -9.69
N ARG A 196 -14.11 3.98 -9.70
CA ARG A 196 -13.11 3.07 -10.29
C ARG A 196 -13.07 1.71 -9.61
N GLN A 197 -13.34 1.63 -8.32
CA GLN A 197 -13.34 0.42 -7.50
C GLN A 197 -14.72 0.11 -6.90
N GLY A 198 -15.70 1.00 -7.07
CA GLY A 198 -17.04 0.82 -6.51
C GLY A 198 -17.06 0.86 -4.98
N ILE A 199 -16.09 1.53 -4.34
CA ILE A 199 -15.97 1.68 -2.89
C ILE A 199 -16.82 2.86 -2.41
N THR A 200 -16.82 3.96 -3.16
CA THR A 200 -17.60 5.17 -2.87
C THR A 200 -19.10 4.88 -2.94
N ASN A 201 -19.89 5.45 -2.01
CA ASN A 201 -21.34 5.27 -2.01
C ASN A 201 -21.94 5.80 -3.31
N ARG A 202 -22.81 5.00 -3.94
CA ARG A 202 -23.48 5.42 -5.17
C ARG A 202 -24.57 6.45 -4.87
N GLN A 203 -24.80 7.36 -5.81
CA GLN A 203 -25.89 8.31 -5.85
C GLN A 203 -26.72 8.07 -7.11
N LEU A 204 -28.04 8.19 -6.98
CA LEU A 204 -28.96 8.20 -8.13
C LEU A 204 -29.11 9.64 -8.60
N LEU A 205 -28.73 9.91 -9.83
CA LEU A 205 -28.89 11.18 -10.50
C LEU A 205 -30.27 11.21 -11.17
N GLY A 206 -30.99 12.31 -11.03
CA GLY A 206 -32.30 12.52 -11.63
C GLY A 206 -32.43 13.92 -12.22
N TYR A 207 -32.82 14.02 -13.49
CA TYR A 207 -33.17 15.31 -14.10
C TYR A 207 -34.61 15.73 -13.78
N GLN A 208 -34.77 16.91 -13.20
CA GLN A 208 -36.07 17.51 -12.89
C GLN A 208 -36.39 18.64 -13.90
N PRO A 209 -37.34 18.42 -14.83
CA PRO A 209 -37.64 19.40 -15.88
C PRO A 209 -38.32 20.66 -15.34
N GLU A 210 -39.03 20.58 -14.20
CA GLU A 210 -39.74 21.72 -13.61
C GLU A 210 -38.79 22.72 -12.95
N THR A 211 -37.67 22.25 -12.39
CA THR A 211 -36.65 23.07 -11.74
C THR A 211 -35.41 23.28 -12.61
N HIS A 212 -35.39 22.68 -13.81
CA HIS A 212 -34.24 22.65 -14.73
C HIS A 212 -32.94 22.16 -14.06
N GLY A 213 -33.05 21.37 -12.99
CA GLY A 213 -31.94 20.91 -12.17
C GLY A 213 -31.66 19.43 -12.32
N ILE A 214 -30.41 19.03 -12.07
CA ILE A 214 -30.07 17.61 -11.88
C ILE A 214 -29.82 17.40 -10.38
N ALA A 215 -30.56 16.49 -9.78
CA ALA A 215 -30.46 16.15 -8.36
C ALA A 215 -29.72 14.83 -8.16
N GLY A 216 -28.79 14.78 -7.21
CA GLY A 216 -28.11 13.55 -6.78
C GLY A 216 -28.69 13.01 -5.49
N LEU A 217 -29.58 12.03 -5.57
CA LEU A 217 -30.22 11.38 -4.44
C LEU A 217 -29.26 10.34 -3.81
N PRO A 218 -28.86 10.49 -2.53
CA PRO A 218 -28.03 9.53 -1.84
C PRO A 218 -28.72 8.18 -1.70
N ARG A 219 -27.95 7.11 -1.88
CA ARG A 219 -28.44 5.73 -1.68
C ARG A 219 -29.04 5.49 -0.29
N GLN A 220 -28.64 6.25 0.73
CA GLN A 220 -29.21 6.18 2.08
C GLN A 220 -30.68 6.64 2.13
N VAL A 221 -31.05 7.68 1.37
CA VAL A 221 -32.44 8.18 1.28
C VAL A 221 -33.32 7.17 0.55
N LEU A 222 -32.74 6.50 -0.44
CA LEU A 222 -33.35 5.52 -1.32
C LEU A 222 -33.20 4.07 -0.84
N GLU A 223 -32.96 3.85 0.46
CA GLU A 223 -32.82 2.50 1.03
C GLU A 223 -34.19 1.83 1.24
N PRO A 224 -34.50 0.70 0.57
CA PRO A 224 -35.80 0.04 0.72
C PRO A 224 -36.07 -0.47 2.14
N ARG A 225 -35.02 -0.73 2.92
CA ARG A 225 -35.10 -1.26 4.29
C ARG A 225 -35.26 -0.19 5.38
N ARG A 226 -35.56 1.06 5.01
CA ARG A 226 -35.91 2.13 5.96
C ARG A 226 -37.07 1.69 6.87
N THR A 227 -36.97 2.02 8.16
CA THR A 227 -37.91 1.51 9.18
C THR A 227 -39.28 2.19 9.06
N VAL A 228 -40.34 1.41 8.88
CA VAL A 228 -41.73 1.91 8.80
C VAL A 228 -42.32 2.02 10.20
N GLY A 229 -42.95 3.15 10.51
CA GLY A 229 -43.69 3.38 11.77
C GLY A 229 -42.86 3.44 13.06
N ARG A 230 -41.55 3.21 13.01
CA ARG A 230 -40.62 3.34 14.13
C ARG A 230 -39.32 4.02 13.72
N ASP A 231 -38.64 4.60 14.70
CA ASP A 231 -37.27 5.05 14.52
C ASP A 231 -36.30 3.85 14.49
N PRO A 232 -35.19 3.96 13.74
CA PRO A 232 -34.17 2.93 13.70
C PRO A 232 -33.45 2.82 15.05
N THR A 233 -33.03 1.61 15.40
CA THR A 233 -32.19 1.35 16.57
C THR A 233 -30.77 1.90 16.37
N ALA A 234 -30.02 2.11 17.45
CA ALA A 234 -28.64 2.59 17.36
C ALA A 234 -27.75 1.67 16.49
N GLN A 235 -27.96 0.35 16.58
CA GLN A 235 -27.22 -0.64 15.77
C GLN A 235 -27.56 -0.52 14.27
N GLU A 236 -28.82 -0.30 13.92
CA GLU A 236 -29.27 -0.08 12.53
C GLU A 236 -28.71 1.23 11.94
N VAL A 237 -28.58 2.27 12.77
CA VAL A 237 -27.97 3.55 12.35
C VAL A 237 -26.46 3.40 12.17
N GLU A 238 -25.77 2.79 13.13
CA GLU A 238 -24.30 2.68 13.12
C GLU A 238 -23.79 1.73 12.03
N ALA A 239 -24.42 0.56 11.86
CA ALA A 239 -23.96 -0.45 10.90
C ALA A 239 -24.41 -0.15 9.47
N GLU A 240 -25.60 0.44 9.28
CA GLU A 240 -26.24 0.51 7.97
C GLU A 240 -26.65 1.93 7.55
N GLY A 241 -26.61 2.90 8.46
CA GLY A 241 -27.11 4.25 8.21
C GLY A 241 -28.61 4.30 7.98
N LEU A 242 -29.40 3.36 8.53
CA LEU A 242 -30.84 3.36 8.30
C LEU A 242 -31.49 4.62 8.92
N ILE A 243 -32.45 5.17 8.19
CA ILE A 243 -33.28 6.28 8.64
C ILE A 243 -34.76 5.84 8.61
N ARG A 244 -35.60 6.50 9.40
CA ARG A 244 -37.05 6.24 9.39
C ARG A 244 -37.64 6.45 8.01
N TYR A 245 -38.54 5.58 7.58
CA TYR A 245 -39.25 5.72 6.31
C TYR A 245 -40.21 6.91 6.32
N THR A 246 -40.12 7.73 5.28
CA THR A 246 -41.06 8.81 4.97
C THR A 246 -41.59 8.59 3.55
N PRO A 247 -42.89 8.73 3.29
CA PRO A 247 -43.47 8.41 1.98
C PRO A 247 -43.13 9.44 0.91
N VAL A 248 -42.74 10.66 1.29
CA VAL A 248 -42.34 11.73 0.37
C VAL A 248 -40.82 11.89 0.46
N ILE A 249 -40.16 11.96 -0.70
CA ILE A 249 -38.76 12.37 -0.81
C ILE A 249 -38.72 13.82 -1.27
N GLU A 250 -38.17 14.67 -0.42
CA GLU A 250 -37.82 16.04 -0.78
C GLU A 250 -36.38 16.08 -1.26
N VAL A 251 -36.15 16.72 -2.40
CA VAL A 251 -34.79 16.93 -2.92
C VAL A 251 -34.12 18.02 -2.09
N ASP A 252 -33.03 17.68 -1.41
CA ASP A 252 -32.21 18.68 -0.71
C ASP A 252 -31.57 19.62 -1.76
N PRO A 253 -31.77 20.95 -1.68
CA PRO A 253 -31.15 21.91 -2.59
C PRO A 253 -29.62 21.77 -2.66
N ARG A 254 -28.96 21.26 -1.61
CA ARG A 254 -27.51 21.00 -1.60
C ARG A 254 -27.10 19.81 -2.48
N GLN A 255 -28.04 18.95 -2.83
CA GLN A 255 -27.84 17.79 -3.70
C GLN A 255 -28.11 18.09 -5.17
N VAL A 256 -28.53 19.31 -5.50
CA VAL A 256 -28.68 19.76 -6.89
C VAL A 256 -27.29 20.08 -7.47
N ILE A 257 -26.82 19.21 -8.37
CA ILE A 257 -25.45 19.26 -8.91
C ILE A 257 -25.25 20.34 -9.98
N THR A 258 -26.35 20.87 -10.53
CA THR A 258 -26.33 22.02 -11.44
C THR A 258 -26.21 23.35 -10.70
N HIS A 259 -26.32 23.34 -9.35
CA HIS A 259 -26.24 24.51 -8.49
C HIS A 259 -27.20 25.63 -8.92
N GLN A 260 -26.68 26.76 -9.41
CA GLN A 260 -27.45 27.93 -9.87
C GLN A 260 -27.67 27.93 -11.39
N ARG A 261 -27.35 26.84 -12.09
CA ARG A 261 -27.50 26.74 -13.54
C ARG A 261 -28.75 25.96 -13.87
N ASP A 262 -29.57 26.55 -14.72
CA ASP A 262 -30.68 25.86 -15.38
C ASP A 262 -30.10 25.05 -16.55
N VAL A 263 -30.44 23.77 -16.61
CA VAL A 263 -30.09 22.86 -17.71
C VAL A 263 -31.40 22.38 -18.32
N ILE A 264 -31.70 22.83 -19.52
CA ILE A 264 -33.01 22.64 -20.12
C ILE A 264 -33.00 21.43 -21.06
N GLY A 265 -34.07 20.64 -21.02
CA GLY A 265 -34.33 19.57 -21.97
C GLY A 265 -33.28 18.47 -21.96
N VAL A 266 -32.76 18.10 -20.78
CA VAL A 266 -31.88 16.93 -20.64
C VAL A 266 -32.66 15.69 -21.05
N LYS A 267 -32.10 14.95 -22.01
CA LYS A 267 -32.65 13.69 -22.51
C LYS A 267 -32.17 12.52 -21.67
N ASP A 268 -30.90 12.54 -21.26
CA ASP A 268 -30.25 11.41 -20.59
C ASP A 268 -28.99 11.89 -19.84
N ILE A 269 -28.56 11.11 -18.84
CA ILE A 269 -27.44 11.39 -17.95
C ILE A 269 -26.48 10.20 -17.99
N MET A 270 -25.20 10.48 -18.18
CA MET A 270 -24.13 9.49 -18.12
C MET A 270 -23.24 9.79 -16.93
N ALA A 271 -22.84 8.74 -16.20
CA ALA A 271 -21.84 8.83 -15.16
C ALA A 271 -20.72 7.83 -15.43
N THR A 272 -19.47 8.28 -15.35
CA THR A 272 -18.28 7.46 -15.59
C THR A 272 -17.26 7.67 -14.48
N PRO A 273 -16.49 6.63 -14.09
CA PRO A 273 -15.45 6.76 -13.08
C PRO A 273 -14.37 7.76 -13.50
N ALA A 274 -13.84 8.50 -12.52
CA ALA A 274 -12.60 9.27 -12.66
C ALA A 274 -11.38 8.46 -12.19
N LEU A 275 -10.18 9.04 -12.29
CA LEU A 275 -8.95 8.43 -11.77
C LEU A 275 -8.96 8.27 -10.25
N LEU A 276 -9.60 9.22 -9.56
CA LEU A 276 -9.78 9.29 -8.12
C LEU A 276 -11.05 8.53 -7.74
N GLU A 277 -10.96 7.67 -6.72
CA GLU A 277 -12.06 6.80 -6.30
C GLU A 277 -13.23 7.61 -5.71
N SER A 278 -12.93 8.75 -5.08
CA SER A 278 -13.97 9.61 -4.51
C SER A 278 -14.81 10.33 -5.57
N THR A 279 -14.38 10.35 -6.84
CA THR A 279 -14.89 11.24 -7.88
C THR A 279 -15.48 10.47 -9.06
N THR A 280 -16.68 10.87 -9.49
CA THR A 280 -17.32 10.47 -10.74
C THR A 280 -17.42 11.68 -11.67
N LEU A 281 -17.31 11.46 -12.97
CA LEU A 281 -17.66 12.45 -13.98
C LEU A 281 -19.13 12.24 -14.34
N VAL A 282 -19.87 13.34 -14.43
CA VAL A 282 -21.29 13.35 -14.80
C VAL A 282 -21.43 14.19 -16.06
N PHE A 283 -22.10 13.63 -17.06
CA PHE A 283 -22.39 14.29 -18.32
C PHE A 283 -23.87 14.11 -18.67
N ALA A 284 -24.60 15.21 -18.71
CA ALA A 284 -25.99 15.25 -19.14
C ALA A 284 -26.07 15.89 -20.52
N TYR A 285 -26.91 15.32 -21.39
CA TYR A 285 -27.07 15.81 -22.76
C TYR A 285 -28.55 15.86 -23.17
N GLY A 286 -28.87 16.77 -24.08
CA GLY A 286 -30.23 17.03 -24.53
C GLY A 286 -30.25 18.28 -25.40
N ILE A 287 -31.16 19.21 -25.12
CA ILE A 287 -31.11 20.57 -25.68
C ILE A 287 -29.85 21.27 -25.17
N ASP A 288 -29.66 21.26 -23.85
CA ASP A 288 -28.42 21.69 -23.21
C ASP A 288 -27.49 20.51 -22.92
N ILE A 289 -26.20 20.80 -22.89
CA ILE A 289 -25.16 19.87 -22.43
C ILE A 289 -24.57 20.38 -21.12
N PHE A 290 -24.39 19.49 -20.16
CA PHE A 290 -23.84 19.83 -18.85
C PHE A 290 -22.85 18.77 -18.39
N GLY A 291 -21.63 19.20 -18.07
CA GLY A 291 -20.58 18.34 -17.52
C GLY A 291 -20.13 18.83 -16.16
N THR A 292 -20.04 17.93 -15.18
CA THR A 292 -19.46 18.23 -13.88
C THR A 292 -18.77 17.01 -13.29
N ARG A 293 -18.05 17.21 -12.19
CA ARG A 293 -17.54 16.15 -11.34
C ARG A 293 -18.33 16.13 -10.04
N LEU A 294 -18.61 14.94 -9.54
CA LEU A 294 -19.35 14.73 -8.31
C LEU A 294 -18.55 13.82 -7.39
N ALA A 295 -18.59 14.10 -6.08
CA ALA A 295 -17.95 13.28 -5.06
C ALA A 295 -18.98 12.78 -4.03
N PRO A 296 -19.65 11.65 -4.30
CA PRO A 296 -20.78 11.18 -3.50
C PRO A 296 -20.48 10.97 -2.01
N SER A 297 -19.24 10.55 -1.68
CA SER A 297 -18.77 10.31 -0.30
C SER A 297 -17.71 11.32 0.15
N LEU A 298 -17.74 12.54 -0.39
CA LEU A 298 -16.72 13.57 -0.21
C LEU A 298 -15.36 13.17 -0.79
N SER A 299 -14.51 14.16 -1.07
CA SER A 299 -13.21 13.96 -1.73
C SER A 299 -12.13 13.41 -0.77
N PHE A 300 -12.32 12.21 -0.22
CA PHE A 300 -11.42 11.62 0.79
C PHE A 300 -10.01 11.30 0.27
N ASP A 301 -9.82 11.24 -1.06
CA ASP A 301 -8.53 10.99 -1.71
C ASP A 301 -7.86 12.28 -2.24
N ILE A 302 -8.37 13.46 -1.86
CA ILE A 302 -7.78 14.76 -2.17
C ILE A 302 -7.74 15.62 -0.91
N LEU A 303 -6.61 16.29 -0.67
CA LEU A 303 -6.56 17.37 0.32
C LEU A 303 -7.46 18.53 -0.13
N GLY A 304 -8.48 18.84 0.67
CA GLY A 304 -9.43 19.90 0.36
C GLY A 304 -8.77 21.27 0.17
N LYS A 305 -9.38 22.13 -0.64
CA LYS A 305 -8.90 23.51 -0.86
C LYS A 305 -8.86 24.36 0.42
N GLY A 306 -9.69 24.01 1.41
CA GLY A 306 -9.72 24.64 2.73
C GLY A 306 -8.73 24.06 3.74
N PHE A 307 -7.84 23.15 3.34
CA PHE A 307 -6.81 22.64 4.23
C PHE A 307 -5.85 23.77 4.61
N ASP A 308 -5.79 24.10 5.90
CA ASP A 308 -5.02 25.23 6.40
C ASP A 308 -3.52 24.90 6.46
N LYS A 309 -2.87 25.09 5.32
CA LYS A 309 -1.41 24.94 5.18
C LYS A 309 -0.66 25.95 6.04
N VAL A 310 -1.22 27.13 6.28
CA VAL A 310 -0.57 28.20 7.04
C VAL A 310 -0.48 27.80 8.51
N THR A 311 -1.54 27.24 9.07
CA THR A 311 -1.53 26.74 10.46
C THR A 311 -0.60 25.53 10.60
N LEU A 312 -0.56 24.62 9.63
CA LEU A 312 0.40 23.50 9.66
C LEU A 312 1.85 24.01 9.63
N ILE A 313 2.18 24.90 8.69
CA ILE A 313 3.53 25.46 8.59
C ILE A 313 3.85 26.29 9.83
N GLY A 314 2.90 27.09 10.31
CA GLY A 314 3.02 27.92 11.50
C GLY A 314 3.27 27.11 12.77
N THR A 315 2.59 25.98 12.95
CA THR A 315 2.85 25.09 14.09
C THR A 315 4.21 24.42 14.01
N VAL A 316 4.65 23.99 12.82
CA VAL A 316 6.01 23.46 12.61
C VAL A 316 7.06 24.53 12.89
N LEU A 317 6.89 25.74 12.35
CA LEU A 317 7.80 26.86 12.59
C LEU A 317 7.80 27.30 14.05
N ALA A 318 6.65 27.32 14.73
CA ALA A 318 6.57 27.62 16.15
C ALA A 318 7.26 26.55 16.99
N LEU A 319 7.16 25.28 16.60
CA LEU A 319 7.89 24.19 17.23
C LEU A 319 9.40 24.37 17.04
N VAL A 320 9.85 24.67 15.82
CA VAL A 320 11.27 24.92 15.51
C VAL A 320 11.78 26.16 16.26
N ALA A 321 11.03 27.25 16.28
CA ALA A 321 11.36 28.47 17.02
C ALA A 321 11.34 28.24 18.53
N GLY A 322 10.39 27.44 19.03
CA GLY A 322 10.33 27.02 20.42
C GLY A 322 11.55 26.19 20.81
N VAL A 323 11.95 25.22 19.98
CA VAL A 323 13.17 24.43 20.15
C VAL A 323 14.42 25.32 20.07
N ALA A 324 14.46 26.31 19.18
CA ALA A 324 15.58 27.24 19.05
C ALA A 324 15.66 28.28 20.18
N ALA A 325 14.52 28.67 20.76
CA ALA A 325 14.43 29.62 21.87
C ALA A 325 14.66 28.96 23.24
N LEU A 326 14.58 27.64 23.33
CA LEU A 326 15.14 26.90 24.44
C LEU A 326 16.66 27.12 24.43
N LYS A 327 17.14 27.99 25.32
CA LYS A 327 18.54 27.93 25.74
C LYS A 327 18.78 26.50 26.22
N PRO A 328 19.91 25.85 25.86
CA PRO A 328 20.17 24.49 26.33
C PRO A 328 20.19 24.52 27.87
N ILE A 329 19.09 24.07 28.47
CA ILE A 329 18.97 23.81 29.91
C ILE A 329 19.91 22.64 30.28
N TRP A 330 20.31 21.86 29.27
CA TRP A 330 21.10 20.66 29.40
C TRP A 330 22.53 20.86 28.91
N THR A 331 23.50 20.51 29.75
CA THR A 331 24.89 20.38 29.36
C THR A 331 25.06 19.06 28.63
N PRO A 332 25.48 19.02 27.34
CA PRO A 332 25.69 17.75 26.66
C PRO A 332 26.80 16.98 27.39
N GLU A 333 26.48 15.77 27.89
CA GLU A 333 27.50 14.84 28.41
C GLU A 333 28.32 14.22 27.28
N GLN A 334 27.79 14.25 26.05
CA GLN A 334 28.39 13.62 24.88
C GLN A 334 29.42 14.54 24.20
N THR A 335 30.45 13.94 23.62
CA THR A 335 31.41 14.65 22.76
C THR A 335 30.77 14.93 21.41
N VAL A 336 30.86 16.17 20.92
CA VAL A 336 30.34 16.55 19.59
C VAL A 336 31.50 16.85 18.66
N VAL A 337 31.44 16.31 17.44
CA VAL A 337 32.45 16.57 16.41
C VAL A 337 31.95 17.66 15.48
N VAL A 338 32.75 18.72 15.32
CA VAL A 338 32.46 19.83 14.41
C VAL A 338 33.59 20.01 13.40
N ARG A 339 33.25 20.54 12.23
CA ARG A 339 34.24 20.93 11.23
C ARG A 339 34.91 22.23 11.67
N SER A 340 36.23 22.25 11.68
CA SER A 340 37.03 23.39 12.08
C SER A 340 37.27 24.34 10.90
N THR A 341 37.50 25.63 11.19
CA THR A 341 37.74 26.69 10.20
C THR A 341 39.04 26.49 9.40
N ASP A 342 39.99 25.73 9.94
CA ASP A 342 41.24 25.32 9.29
C ASP A 342 41.07 24.11 8.33
N GLY A 343 39.84 23.62 8.15
CA GLY A 343 39.53 22.49 7.28
C GLY A 343 39.64 21.12 7.95
N GLY A 344 39.99 21.07 9.24
CA GLY A 344 40.03 19.85 10.05
C GLY A 344 38.71 19.54 10.78
N LEU A 345 38.78 18.64 11.77
CA LEU A 345 37.72 18.30 12.72
C LEU A 345 38.13 18.65 14.15
N LYS A 346 37.16 19.01 14.99
CA LYS A 346 37.32 19.29 16.41
C LYS A 346 36.32 18.47 17.21
N GLY A 347 36.79 17.80 18.24
CA GLY A 347 35.95 17.21 19.29
C GLY A 347 35.72 18.23 20.40
N LEU A 348 34.46 18.53 20.69
CA LEU A 348 34.04 19.47 21.70
C LEU A 348 33.41 18.73 22.89
N THR A 349 33.82 19.12 24.08
CA THR A 349 33.21 18.73 25.34
C THR A 349 32.78 19.97 26.11
N TRP A 350 31.99 19.79 27.17
CA TRP A 350 31.48 20.91 27.97
C TRP A 350 31.97 20.82 29.40
N SER A 351 32.41 21.95 29.95
CA SER A 351 32.78 22.07 31.37
C SER A 351 31.96 23.19 32.03
N GLY A 352 31.36 22.92 33.20
CA GLY A 352 30.55 23.89 33.95
C GLY A 352 29.37 23.26 34.70
N VAL A 353 28.62 24.08 35.44
CA VAL A 353 27.37 23.70 36.11
C VAL A 353 26.20 23.93 35.16
N GLU A 354 25.10 23.17 35.30
CA GLU A 354 23.84 23.36 34.54
C GLU A 354 23.49 24.86 34.38
N GLY A 355 23.33 25.29 33.13
CA GLY A 355 23.07 26.69 32.76
C GLY A 355 24.29 27.59 32.52
N SER A 356 25.53 27.09 32.70
CA SER A 356 26.78 27.84 32.52
C SER A 356 27.90 27.09 31.79
N ALA A 357 27.56 26.06 31.02
CA ALA A 357 28.54 25.23 30.32
C ALA A 357 29.38 26.02 29.32
N LYS A 358 30.70 25.90 29.44
CA LYS A 358 31.68 26.41 28.48
C LYS A 358 32.16 25.27 27.60
N GLU A 359 32.19 25.54 26.30
CA GLU A 359 32.80 24.67 25.31
C GLU A 359 34.31 24.55 25.57
N VAL A 360 34.81 23.31 25.55
CA VAL A 360 36.22 22.97 25.67
C VAL A 360 36.58 22.08 24.50
N VAL A 361 37.64 22.44 23.77
CA VAL A 361 38.18 21.60 22.70
C VAL A 361 38.92 20.44 23.35
N SER A 362 38.44 19.21 23.14
CA SER A 362 39.06 18.00 23.67
C SER A 362 40.15 17.47 22.73
N TRP A 363 39.92 17.49 21.42
CA TRP A 363 40.89 17.05 20.42
C TRP A 363 40.70 17.77 19.08
N THR A 364 41.75 17.78 18.26
CA THR A 364 41.75 18.34 16.90
C THR A 364 42.35 17.32 15.93
N PHE A 365 41.72 17.14 14.79
CA PHE A 365 42.23 16.35 13.68
C PHE A 365 42.40 17.22 12.44
N LEU A 366 43.62 17.33 11.94
CA LEU A 366 43.92 17.93 10.65
C LEU A 366 44.50 16.83 9.75
N PRO A 367 43.92 16.58 8.57
CA PRO A 367 44.47 15.60 7.64
C PRO A 367 45.95 15.90 7.33
N PRO A 368 46.85 14.91 7.42
CA PRO A 368 48.26 15.10 7.12
C PRO A 368 48.49 15.41 5.64
N GLY A 369 49.60 16.07 5.32
CA GLY A 369 50.04 16.26 3.93
C GLY A 369 49.21 17.26 3.12
N GLY A 370 48.49 18.19 3.76
CA GLY A 370 47.71 19.22 3.08
C GLY A 370 46.45 18.69 2.38
N GLN A 371 45.98 17.50 2.79
CA GLN A 371 44.73 16.94 2.29
C GLN A 371 43.52 17.75 2.76
N THR A 372 42.46 17.72 1.95
CA THR A 372 41.18 18.38 2.25
C THR A 372 40.11 17.34 2.54
N ILE A 373 39.40 17.48 3.66
CA ILE A 373 38.25 16.61 3.98
C ILE A 373 37.14 16.86 2.95
N VAL A 374 36.65 15.80 2.31
CA VAL A 374 35.55 15.86 1.34
C VAL A 374 34.25 15.31 1.90
N GLU A 375 34.31 14.22 2.68
CA GLU A 375 33.15 13.53 3.22
C GLU A 375 33.39 13.05 4.65
N VAL A 376 32.36 13.07 5.49
CA VAL A 376 32.40 12.60 6.88
C VAL A 376 31.13 11.80 7.15
N ALA A 377 31.27 10.48 7.21
CA ALA A 377 30.17 9.57 7.48
C ALA A 377 30.24 9.09 8.93
N THR A 378 29.12 9.16 9.64
CA THR A 378 28.97 8.67 11.01
C THR A 378 27.89 7.60 11.08
N ARG A 379 27.94 6.80 12.15
CA ARG A 379 26.92 5.80 12.43
C ARG A 379 25.59 6.49 12.77
N ALA A 380 24.49 5.92 12.31
CA ALA A 380 23.16 6.44 12.65
C ALA A 380 22.88 6.35 14.16
N SER A 381 22.13 7.31 14.69
CA SER A 381 21.76 7.35 16.11
C SER A 381 20.96 6.11 16.55
N HIS A 382 20.10 5.61 15.66
CA HIS A 382 19.38 4.35 15.85
C HIS A 382 20.01 3.26 14.99
N ASP A 383 21.04 2.61 15.55
CA ASP A 383 21.72 1.50 14.91
C ASP A 383 21.87 0.30 15.88
N PRO A 384 20.79 -0.44 16.16
CA PRO A 384 20.84 -1.61 17.01
C PRO A 384 21.63 -2.75 16.36
N VAL A 385 22.32 -3.53 17.19
CA VAL A 385 23.16 -4.66 16.76
C VAL A 385 22.58 -5.96 17.31
N ALA A 386 22.07 -6.82 16.42
CA ALA A 386 21.47 -8.09 16.82
C ALA A 386 22.51 -9.18 17.17
N GLN A 387 23.72 -9.11 16.59
CA GLN A 387 24.76 -10.14 16.74
C GLN A 387 26.13 -9.51 16.96
N ILE A 388 26.79 -9.84 18.08
CA ILE A 388 28.12 -9.33 18.45
C ILE A 388 29.26 -9.87 17.58
N GLY A 389 29.06 -11.03 16.97
CA GLY A 389 30.05 -11.70 16.14
C GLY A 389 29.37 -12.46 15.02
N ARG A 390 30.16 -12.80 14.00
CA ARG A 390 29.69 -13.63 12.88
C ARG A 390 30.21 -15.05 13.05
N VAL A 391 29.34 -16.04 12.88
CA VAL A 391 29.73 -17.45 12.90
C VAL A 391 30.32 -17.83 11.54
N LEU A 392 31.49 -18.44 11.54
CA LEU A 392 32.20 -18.91 10.36
C LEU A 392 31.82 -20.36 10.03
N GLY A 393 32.19 -20.82 8.82
CA GLY A 393 31.95 -22.20 8.38
C GLY A 393 32.53 -23.28 9.31
N ASP A 394 33.62 -22.99 10.01
CA ASP A 394 34.25 -23.89 11.00
C ASP A 394 33.64 -23.80 12.41
N ARG A 395 32.50 -23.11 12.55
CA ARG A 395 31.76 -22.83 13.80
C ARG A 395 32.51 -21.92 14.78
N LYS A 396 33.63 -21.33 14.39
CA LYS A 396 34.25 -20.25 15.17
C LYS A 396 33.52 -18.95 14.94
N VAL A 397 33.75 -17.98 15.81
CA VAL A 397 33.11 -16.67 15.78
C VAL A 397 34.16 -15.62 15.48
N LYS A 398 33.90 -14.76 14.49
CA LYS A 398 34.68 -13.55 14.26
C LYS A 398 33.94 -12.36 14.89
N TYR A 399 34.51 -11.81 15.97
CA TYR A 399 33.89 -10.74 16.74
C TYR A 399 33.95 -9.41 16.00
N LYS A 400 32.80 -8.73 15.90
CA LYS A 400 32.66 -7.45 15.21
C LYS A 400 33.22 -6.34 16.09
N TYR A 401 33.92 -5.38 15.48
CA TYR A 401 34.30 -4.17 16.19
C TYR A 401 33.12 -3.20 16.22
N LEU A 402 32.51 -3.02 17.40
CA LEU A 402 31.23 -2.33 17.57
C LEU A 402 31.37 -1.04 18.39
N ASN A 403 32.31 -0.17 18.00
CA ASN A 403 32.45 1.14 18.62
C ASN A 403 31.39 2.12 18.05
N PRO A 404 30.41 2.59 18.85
CA PRO A 404 29.36 3.50 18.38
C PRO A 404 29.92 4.90 18.04
N ASN A 405 31.10 5.23 18.56
CA ASN A 405 31.75 6.52 18.41
C ASN A 405 32.75 6.51 17.25
N THR A 406 32.37 5.90 16.12
CA THR A 406 33.24 5.81 14.94
C THR A 406 32.78 6.77 13.84
N ALA A 407 33.75 7.45 13.23
CA ALA A 407 33.53 8.29 12.06
C ALA A 407 34.50 7.88 10.95
N VAL A 408 33.98 7.85 9.72
CA VAL A 408 34.78 7.65 8.51
C VAL A 408 34.97 9.00 7.84
N VAL A 409 36.22 9.40 7.67
CA VAL A 409 36.60 10.69 7.09
C VAL A 409 37.35 10.44 5.81
N ALA A 410 36.77 10.88 4.69
CA ALA A 410 37.42 10.85 3.38
C ALA A 410 38.14 12.18 3.15
N ALA A 411 39.44 12.13 2.87
CA ALA A 411 40.24 13.31 2.57
C ALA A 411 41.03 13.12 1.27
N THR A 412 41.06 14.15 0.43
CA THR A 412 41.71 14.11 -0.89
C THR A 412 42.92 15.04 -0.95
N SER A 413 43.94 14.66 -1.70
CA SER A 413 45.01 15.55 -2.13
C SER A 413 44.96 15.69 -3.65
N ALA A 414 44.66 16.90 -4.13
CA ALA A 414 44.64 17.20 -5.55
C ALA A 414 46.04 17.13 -6.17
N ALA A 415 47.09 17.47 -5.40
CA ALA A 415 48.48 17.45 -5.88
C ALA A 415 48.97 16.03 -6.21
N THR A 416 48.54 15.04 -5.42
CA THR A 416 48.94 13.63 -5.58
C THR A 416 47.85 12.77 -6.21
N SER A 417 46.65 13.32 -6.46
CA SER A 417 45.47 12.56 -6.92
C SER A 417 45.18 11.34 -6.03
N THR A 418 45.23 11.54 -4.71
CA THR A 418 45.02 10.46 -3.72
C THR A 418 43.81 10.73 -2.85
N LEU A 419 43.06 9.69 -2.52
CA LEU A 419 42.04 9.67 -1.48
C LEU A 419 42.54 8.86 -0.29
N THR A 420 42.59 9.46 0.89
CA THR A 420 42.84 8.74 2.14
C THR A 420 41.54 8.67 2.95
N ILE A 421 41.15 7.45 3.31
CA ILE A 421 40.02 7.18 4.20
C ILE A 421 40.58 6.94 5.60
N TYR A 422 40.19 7.79 6.54
CA TYR A 422 40.52 7.68 7.95
C TYR A 422 39.32 7.13 8.73
N LEU A 423 39.57 6.15 9.59
CA LEU A 423 38.62 5.73 10.62
C LEU A 423 39.05 6.39 11.94
N LEU A 424 38.20 7.27 12.47
CA LEU A 424 38.44 8.01 13.70
C LEU A 424 37.51 7.56 14.82
N ASP A 425 38.01 7.58 16.05
CA ASP A 425 37.16 7.61 17.24
C ASP A 425 36.71 9.05 17.53
N THR A 426 35.41 9.30 17.59
CA THR A 426 34.83 10.64 17.75
C THR A 426 34.91 11.18 19.18
N VAL A 427 35.22 10.32 20.15
CA VAL A 427 35.40 10.71 21.56
C VAL A 427 36.86 11.05 21.83
N SER A 428 37.81 10.20 21.45
CA SER A 428 39.24 10.42 21.73
C SER A 428 39.99 11.18 20.62
N GLY A 429 39.45 11.21 19.40
CA GLY A 429 40.15 11.76 18.22
C GLY A 429 41.23 10.84 17.65
N GLN A 430 41.36 9.61 18.17
CA GLN A 430 42.37 8.66 17.72
C GLN A 430 42.11 8.19 16.28
N ILE A 431 43.17 8.12 15.47
CA ILE A 431 43.13 7.45 14.17
C ILE A 431 43.21 5.93 14.41
N LEU A 432 42.08 5.25 14.24
CA LEU A 432 41.96 3.80 14.37
C LEU A 432 42.54 3.06 13.16
N SER A 433 42.35 3.62 11.96
CA SER A 433 42.98 3.12 10.73
C SER A 433 43.06 4.21 9.66
N SER A 434 43.96 4.04 8.70
CA SER A 434 44.00 4.86 7.49
C SER A 434 44.31 4.01 6.27
N LYS A 435 43.63 4.26 5.15
CA LYS A 435 43.89 3.60 3.85
C LYS A 435 43.91 4.62 2.74
N THR A 436 44.94 4.57 1.90
CA THR A 436 45.13 5.50 0.77
C THR A 436 44.88 4.80 -0.56
N TYR A 437 44.15 5.47 -1.44
CA TYR A 437 43.85 5.07 -2.81
C TYR A 437 44.45 6.09 -3.76
N GLU A 438 45.20 5.63 -4.75
CA GLU A 438 45.88 6.47 -5.74
C GLU A 438 45.06 6.63 -7.03
N GLY A 439 45.33 7.69 -7.79
CA GLY A 439 44.67 7.95 -9.06
C GLY A 439 43.18 8.27 -8.94
N VAL A 440 42.76 8.86 -7.82
CA VAL A 440 41.38 9.27 -7.55
C VAL A 440 41.13 10.68 -8.10
N ASP A 441 40.01 10.84 -8.79
CA ASP A 441 39.56 12.12 -9.33
C ASP A 441 38.68 12.84 -8.30
N ALA A 442 39.26 13.85 -7.64
CA ALA A 442 38.57 14.65 -6.64
C ALA A 442 37.48 15.60 -7.21
N SER A 443 37.36 15.72 -8.54
CA SER A 443 36.27 16.51 -9.16
C SER A 443 34.93 15.77 -9.18
N LYS A 444 34.95 14.44 -8.98
CA LYS A 444 33.76 13.59 -8.89
C LYS A 444 33.33 13.46 -7.44
N THR A 445 32.03 13.22 -7.22
CA THR A 445 31.48 13.03 -5.87
C THR A 445 32.12 11.83 -5.20
N ILE A 446 32.55 12.03 -3.95
CA ILE A 446 33.03 11.00 -3.04
C ILE A 446 32.01 10.94 -1.92
N ASP A 447 31.52 9.74 -1.63
CA ASP A 447 30.48 9.56 -0.63
C ASP A 447 30.73 8.30 0.19
N CYS A 448 30.38 8.33 1.47
CA CYS A 448 30.62 7.25 2.42
C CYS A 448 29.39 6.99 3.29
N ALA A 449 29.18 5.74 3.67
CA ALA A 449 28.18 5.35 4.65
C ALA A 449 28.78 4.37 5.67
N VAL A 450 28.35 4.50 6.93
CA VAL A 450 28.78 3.65 8.05
C VAL A 450 27.56 2.97 8.65
N ALA A 451 27.68 1.67 8.91
CA ALA A 451 26.65 0.91 9.60
C ALA A 451 27.26 -0.23 10.39
N GLU A 452 26.74 -0.45 11.60
CA GLU A 452 27.17 -1.56 12.47
C GLU A 452 28.69 -1.61 12.66
N ASN A 453 29.38 -2.53 11.97
CA ASN A 453 30.81 -2.76 12.02
C ASN A 453 31.50 -2.58 10.66
N TRP A 454 30.85 -1.93 9.70
CA TRP A 454 31.40 -1.77 8.35
C TRP A 454 31.13 -0.38 7.81
N TYR A 455 31.93 0.00 6.83
CA TYR A 455 31.72 1.21 6.05
C TYR A 455 31.94 0.95 4.57
N ALA A 456 31.25 1.72 3.75
CA ALA A 456 31.44 1.75 2.31
C ALA A 456 31.72 3.17 1.86
N CYS A 457 32.64 3.32 0.92
CA CYS A 457 32.90 4.59 0.26
C CYS A 457 32.92 4.41 -1.25
N THR A 458 32.33 5.36 -1.95
CA THR A 458 32.27 5.42 -3.41
C THR A 458 33.10 6.59 -3.93
N PHE A 459 33.83 6.37 -5.01
CA PHE A 459 34.65 7.40 -5.65
C PHE A 459 34.97 7.01 -7.09
N PHE A 460 35.42 7.98 -7.89
CA PHE A 460 35.92 7.72 -9.24
C PHE A 460 37.45 7.70 -9.23
N GLY A 461 38.06 6.64 -9.74
CA GLY A 461 39.52 6.54 -9.73
C GLY A 461 40.08 5.38 -10.56
N GLN A 462 41.39 5.21 -10.50
CA GLN A 462 42.09 4.09 -11.12
C GLN A 462 41.99 2.82 -10.24
N TYR A 463 41.52 1.73 -10.82
CA TYR A 463 41.44 0.41 -10.23
C TYR A 463 42.57 -0.45 -10.80
N ALA A 464 43.49 -0.92 -9.95
CA ALA A 464 44.52 -1.86 -10.36
C ALA A 464 43.91 -3.25 -10.57
N LEU A 465 44.08 -3.82 -11.77
CA LEU A 465 43.61 -5.17 -12.08
C LEU A 465 44.38 -6.19 -11.25
N LYS A 466 43.70 -7.25 -10.79
CA LYS A 466 44.30 -8.31 -9.96
C LYS A 466 44.31 -9.64 -10.69
N ASP A 467 45.35 -10.45 -10.45
CA ASP A 467 45.43 -11.84 -10.91
C ASP A 467 44.45 -12.76 -10.14
N ALA A 468 44.40 -14.04 -10.51
CA ALA A 468 43.54 -15.02 -9.85
C ALA A 468 43.92 -15.28 -8.37
N GLN A 469 45.12 -14.88 -7.96
CA GLN A 469 45.67 -14.98 -6.61
C GLN A 469 45.51 -13.66 -5.82
N GLY A 470 44.96 -12.62 -6.44
CA GLY A 470 44.71 -11.31 -5.83
C GLY A 470 45.88 -10.32 -5.89
N HIS A 471 46.98 -10.64 -6.58
CA HIS A 471 48.10 -9.72 -6.77
C HIS A 471 47.81 -8.72 -7.88
N ALA A 472 48.23 -7.46 -7.71
CA ALA A 472 48.08 -6.44 -8.73
C ALA A 472 48.90 -6.79 -9.99
N LEU A 473 48.24 -6.76 -11.15
CA LEU A 473 48.86 -6.92 -12.46
C LEU A 473 49.60 -5.62 -12.81
N SER A 474 50.92 -5.71 -12.92
CA SER A 474 51.78 -4.55 -13.21
C SER A 474 51.36 -3.85 -14.51
N GLY A 475 51.09 -2.55 -14.42
CA GLY A 475 50.76 -1.70 -15.57
C GLY A 475 49.33 -1.81 -16.11
N GLN A 476 48.45 -2.61 -15.49
CA GLN A 476 47.07 -2.78 -15.93
C GLN A 476 46.10 -2.13 -14.93
N SER A 477 45.59 -0.94 -15.26
CA SER A 477 44.57 -0.24 -14.48
C SER A 477 43.36 0.17 -15.32
N LEU A 478 42.19 0.19 -14.69
CA LEU A 478 40.93 0.64 -15.28
C LEU A 478 40.44 1.89 -14.56
N LYS A 479 40.01 2.92 -15.29
CA LYS A 479 39.32 4.06 -14.69
C LYS A 479 37.83 3.77 -14.61
N GLY A 480 37.23 4.04 -13.47
CA GLY A 480 35.80 3.86 -13.28
C GLY A 480 35.33 4.28 -11.90
N TYR A 481 34.02 4.23 -11.71
CA TYR A 481 33.43 4.34 -10.38
C TYR A 481 33.77 3.08 -9.60
N GLN A 482 34.15 3.27 -8.34
CA GLN A 482 34.52 2.20 -7.44
C GLN A 482 33.72 2.32 -6.15
N ILE A 483 33.37 1.18 -5.58
CA ILE A 483 32.90 1.08 -4.20
C ILE A 483 33.89 0.23 -3.42
N VAL A 484 34.37 0.77 -2.31
CA VAL A 484 35.23 0.07 -1.36
C VAL A 484 34.42 -0.20 -0.12
N VAL A 485 34.36 -1.45 0.30
CA VAL A 485 33.68 -1.85 1.55
C VAL A 485 34.70 -2.44 2.50
N THR A 486 34.64 -2.03 3.75
CA THR A 486 35.53 -2.46 4.82
C THR A 486 34.74 -2.93 6.01
N ASP A 487 34.99 -4.16 6.43
CA ASP A 487 34.51 -4.71 7.70
C ASP A 487 35.57 -4.51 8.79
N LEU A 488 35.08 -4.22 10.00
CA LEU A 488 35.85 -4.01 11.22
C LEU A 488 35.62 -5.18 12.18
N TYR A 489 36.69 -5.83 12.60
CA TYR A 489 36.69 -6.95 13.55
C TYR A 489 37.58 -6.63 14.76
N GLU A 490 37.29 -7.22 15.91
CA GLU A 490 38.12 -7.04 17.12
C GLU A 490 39.51 -7.67 16.97
N SER A 491 39.63 -8.75 16.20
CA SER A 491 40.89 -9.47 15.92
C SER A 491 40.92 -10.05 14.49
N ASN A 492 42.12 -10.36 14.01
CA ASN A 492 42.28 -11.17 12.81
C ASN A 492 41.81 -12.62 13.03
N GLU A 493 42.15 -13.15 14.20
CA GLU A 493 41.92 -14.54 14.57
C GLU A 493 40.47 -14.79 14.95
N SER A 494 40.02 -16.04 14.78
CA SER A 494 38.66 -16.46 15.12
C SER A 494 38.59 -16.92 16.57
N ASN A 495 37.45 -16.70 17.24
CA ASN A 495 37.25 -16.86 18.69
C ASN A 495 38.18 -15.99 19.55
N ASP A 496 38.70 -14.91 18.99
CA ASP A 496 39.57 -13.97 19.69
C ASP A 496 38.93 -12.57 19.70
N ARG A 497 38.87 -11.97 20.89
CA ARG A 497 38.39 -10.60 21.12
C ARG A 497 39.51 -9.57 21.18
N GLY A 498 40.74 -10.00 20.89
CA GLY A 498 41.91 -9.15 20.89
C GLY A 498 42.12 -8.49 22.26
N PRO A 499 42.51 -7.21 22.30
CA PRO A 499 42.77 -6.51 23.56
C PRO A 499 41.58 -6.35 24.50
N LEU A 500 40.34 -6.58 24.03
CA LEU A 500 39.14 -6.48 24.85
C LEU A 500 38.92 -7.71 25.74
N GLY A 501 39.53 -8.86 25.40
CA GLY A 501 39.41 -10.08 26.20
C GLY A 501 37.97 -10.43 26.60
N SER A 502 37.74 -10.66 27.90
CA SER A 502 36.40 -10.95 28.46
C SER A 502 35.61 -9.71 28.87
N ALA A 503 36.05 -8.50 28.51
CA ALA A 503 35.38 -7.26 28.92
C ALA A 503 33.96 -7.19 28.37
N ALA A 504 33.00 -6.88 29.24
CA ALA A 504 31.60 -6.69 28.87
C ALA A 504 31.34 -5.30 28.28
N ASN A 505 32.13 -4.30 28.67
CA ASN A 505 31.96 -2.90 28.30
C ASN A 505 33.17 -2.40 27.49
N PHE A 506 32.92 -1.44 26.61
CA PHE A 506 33.93 -0.72 25.84
C PHE A 506 33.91 0.75 26.24
N SER A 507 35.09 1.35 26.39
CA SER A 507 35.27 2.78 26.61
C SER A 507 36.34 3.30 25.64
N SER A 508 36.08 4.46 25.03
CA SER A 508 37.03 5.13 24.14
C SER A 508 38.16 5.86 24.89
N ILE A 509 38.01 6.06 26.21
CA ILE A 509 38.94 6.85 27.05
C ILE A 509 39.55 6.00 28.16
N GLU A 510 38.78 5.08 28.74
CA GLU A 510 39.26 4.25 29.85
C GLU A 510 40.07 3.07 29.35
N THR A 511 41.18 2.81 30.03
CA THR A 511 42.01 1.63 29.76
C THR A 511 41.33 0.38 30.31
N VAL A 512 41.38 -0.72 29.54
CA VAL A 512 40.97 -2.05 30.03
C VAL A 512 41.89 -2.45 31.20
N ASP A 513 41.35 -3.07 32.25
CA ASP A 513 42.06 -3.42 33.50
C ASP A 513 43.33 -4.28 33.27
N GLU A 514 43.37 -5.07 32.20
CA GLU A 514 44.54 -5.82 31.74
C GLU A 514 44.87 -5.49 30.27
N PRO A 515 45.59 -4.40 29.98
CA PRO A 515 45.83 -3.97 28.60
C PRO A 515 46.91 -4.84 27.95
N THR A 516 46.50 -5.74 27.05
CA THR A 516 47.43 -6.44 26.13
C THR A 516 47.82 -5.57 24.92
N GLY A 517 47.11 -4.44 24.70
CA GLY A 517 47.35 -3.46 23.65
C GLY A 517 46.20 -2.45 23.53
N ALA A 518 46.28 -1.52 22.57
CA ALA A 518 45.16 -0.63 22.25
C ALA A 518 44.10 -1.39 21.42
N PRO A 519 42.79 -1.32 21.76
CA PRO A 519 41.73 -2.02 21.04
C PRO A 519 41.44 -1.34 19.69
N THR A 520 42.33 -1.56 18.73
CA THR A 520 42.20 -1.11 17.35
C THR A 520 41.58 -2.20 16.48
N PRO A 521 40.74 -1.83 15.49
CA PRO A 521 40.06 -2.82 14.67
C PRO A 521 41.01 -3.50 13.68
N PHE A 522 40.78 -4.79 13.45
CA PHE A 522 41.30 -5.50 12.29
C PHE A 522 40.37 -5.26 11.07
N LEU A 523 40.95 -4.77 9.98
CA LEU A 523 40.21 -4.38 8.78
C LEU A 523 40.26 -5.45 7.70
N VAL A 524 39.09 -5.85 7.20
CA VAL A 524 38.97 -6.62 5.96
C VAL A 524 38.30 -5.76 4.91
N SER A 525 39.03 -5.40 3.85
CA SER A 525 38.53 -4.52 2.80
C SER A 525 38.56 -5.18 1.44
N GLN A 526 37.56 -4.85 0.63
CA GLN A 526 37.52 -5.22 -0.78
C GLN A 526 36.92 -4.09 -1.60
N ALA A 527 37.32 -4.00 -2.86
CA ALA A 527 36.88 -2.99 -3.80
C ALA A 527 36.15 -3.64 -4.99
N TRP A 528 35.17 -2.94 -5.54
CA TRP A 528 34.44 -3.32 -6.75
C TRP A 528 34.33 -2.13 -7.69
N VAL A 529 34.26 -2.42 -8.98
CA VAL A 529 33.98 -1.45 -10.04
C VAL A 529 32.47 -1.38 -10.27
N LEU A 530 31.95 -0.17 -10.36
CA LEU A 530 30.56 0.16 -10.65
C LEU A 530 30.44 0.66 -12.08
N SER A 531 29.32 0.31 -12.74
CA SER A 531 29.03 0.74 -14.12
C SER A 531 28.56 2.19 -14.21
N ALA A 532 28.05 2.75 -13.12
CA ALA A 532 27.48 4.09 -13.03
C ALA A 532 27.79 4.71 -11.65
N PRO A 533 27.77 6.04 -11.51
CA PRO A 533 27.91 6.70 -10.22
C PRO A 533 26.78 6.32 -9.27
N ILE A 534 27.13 6.07 -8.01
CA ILE A 534 26.18 5.94 -6.90
C ILE A 534 26.60 6.98 -5.86
N VAL A 535 25.69 7.88 -5.51
CA VAL A 535 25.89 9.00 -4.56
C VAL A 535 24.74 9.04 -3.55
N ALA A 536 24.80 9.92 -2.56
CA ALA A 536 23.82 10.01 -1.47
C ALA A 536 23.60 8.64 -0.78
N LEU A 537 24.68 8.04 -0.31
CA LEU A 537 24.68 6.72 0.32
C LEU A 537 23.95 6.74 1.66
N ALA A 538 23.08 5.75 1.87
CA ALA A 538 22.42 5.53 3.14
C ALA A 538 22.26 4.03 3.41
N VAL A 539 22.17 3.65 4.68
CA VAL A 539 21.94 2.24 5.05
C VAL A 539 20.57 2.08 5.67
N THR A 540 19.84 1.05 5.24
CA THR A 540 18.53 0.71 5.80
C THR A 540 18.59 0.44 7.29
N GLN A 541 17.61 0.95 8.04
CA GLN A 541 17.50 0.77 9.50
C GLN A 541 16.20 0.06 9.86
N THR A 542 16.29 -0.89 10.80
CA THR A 542 15.16 -1.60 11.39
C THR A 542 15.25 -1.54 12.91
N ARG A 543 14.15 -1.86 13.59
CA ARG A 543 13.97 -1.60 15.02
C ARG A 543 14.96 -2.38 15.91
N GLN A 544 15.35 -3.58 15.50
CA GLN A 544 16.25 -4.48 16.24
C GLN A 544 17.53 -4.81 15.47
N GLY A 545 17.63 -4.40 14.20
CA GLY A 545 18.81 -4.66 13.37
C GLY A 545 19.00 -6.15 13.06
N ILE A 546 17.91 -6.93 13.02
CA ILE A 546 17.90 -8.36 12.69
C ILE A 546 17.83 -8.56 11.17
N THR A 547 17.01 -7.76 10.50
CA THR A 547 16.86 -7.79 9.03
C THR A 547 18.18 -7.47 8.34
N ASN A 548 18.47 -8.12 7.20
CA ASN A 548 19.68 -7.86 6.43
C ASN A 548 19.69 -6.40 5.96
N ARG A 549 20.83 -5.73 6.09
CA ARG A 549 20.96 -4.33 5.66
C ARG A 549 21.14 -4.24 4.14
N GLN A 550 20.63 -3.17 3.56
CA GLN A 550 20.90 -2.74 2.20
C GLN A 550 21.59 -1.38 2.21
N LEU A 551 22.61 -1.23 1.36
CA LEU A 551 23.20 0.06 1.05
C LEU A 551 22.38 0.71 -0.06
N LEU A 552 21.67 1.76 0.28
CA LEU A 552 20.94 2.59 -0.66
C LEU A 552 21.90 3.60 -1.28
N GLY A 553 21.67 3.92 -2.55
CA GLY A 553 22.36 5.03 -3.18
C GLY A 553 21.63 5.51 -4.44
N TYR A 554 21.72 6.81 -4.68
CA TYR A 554 21.14 7.49 -5.81
C TYR A 554 22.04 7.37 -7.05
N GLN A 555 21.43 7.08 -8.20
CA GLN A 555 22.09 7.04 -9.50
C GLN A 555 21.74 8.31 -10.28
N PRO A 556 22.63 9.31 -10.36
CA PRO A 556 22.31 10.60 -10.99
C PRO A 556 22.09 10.49 -12.51
N GLU A 557 22.66 9.47 -13.16
CA GLU A 557 22.54 9.27 -14.61
C GLU A 557 21.21 8.62 -15.03
N THR A 558 20.67 7.73 -14.20
CA THR A 558 19.41 7.00 -14.46
C THR A 558 18.24 7.52 -13.63
N HIS A 559 18.48 8.48 -12.73
CA HIS A 559 17.50 9.05 -11.80
C HIS A 559 16.82 8.01 -10.88
N GLY A 560 17.45 6.86 -10.69
CA GLY A 560 16.96 5.78 -9.82
C GLY A 560 17.64 5.76 -8.45
N ILE A 561 16.99 5.14 -7.46
CA ILE A 561 17.64 4.79 -6.19
C ILE A 561 17.84 3.28 -6.17
N ALA A 562 19.08 2.84 -6.06
CA ALA A 562 19.45 1.42 -6.01
C ALA A 562 19.64 0.96 -4.55
N GLY A 563 19.14 -0.23 -4.22
CA GLY A 563 19.38 -0.88 -2.93
C GLY A 563 20.29 -2.09 -3.09
N LEU A 564 21.58 -1.93 -2.80
CA LEU A 564 22.58 -3.00 -2.88
C LEU A 564 22.53 -3.88 -1.62
N PRO A 565 22.24 -5.19 -1.73
CA PRO A 565 22.24 -6.09 -0.58
C PRO A 565 23.63 -6.24 0.05
N ARG A 566 23.70 -6.25 1.39
CA ARG A 566 24.97 -6.42 2.11
C ARG A 566 25.72 -7.70 1.73
N GLN A 567 25.04 -8.76 1.30
CA GLN A 567 25.65 -10.01 0.83
C GLN A 567 26.49 -9.82 -0.45
N VAL A 568 26.07 -8.93 -1.35
CA VAL A 568 26.82 -8.62 -2.58
C VAL A 568 28.09 -7.82 -2.24
N LEU A 569 27.97 -6.97 -1.22
CA LEU A 569 29.01 -6.07 -0.69
C LEU A 569 29.84 -6.70 0.44
N GLU A 570 29.97 -8.03 0.49
CA GLU A 570 30.78 -8.72 1.51
C GLU A 570 32.27 -8.75 1.10
N PRO A 571 33.18 -8.16 1.89
CA PRO A 571 34.60 -8.10 1.52
C PRO A 571 35.32 -9.44 1.64
N ARG A 572 34.74 -10.41 2.36
CA ARG A 572 35.28 -11.77 2.53
C ARG A 572 34.88 -12.75 1.42
N ARG A 573 34.27 -12.26 0.33
CA ARG A 573 33.98 -13.08 -0.86
C ARG A 573 35.24 -13.75 -1.39
N THR A 574 35.15 -15.02 -1.77
CA THR A 574 36.31 -15.84 -2.13
C THR A 574 36.92 -15.39 -3.46
N VAL A 575 38.22 -15.08 -3.45
CA VAL A 575 38.97 -14.66 -4.65
C VAL A 575 39.58 -15.89 -5.32
N GLY A 576 39.45 -16.01 -6.64
CA GLY A 576 40.09 -17.06 -7.42
C GLY A 576 39.53 -18.49 -7.26
N ARG A 577 38.59 -18.71 -6.34
CA ARG A 577 37.94 -19.99 -6.08
C ARG A 577 36.45 -19.83 -5.77
N ASP A 578 35.72 -20.92 -5.95
CA ASP A 578 34.35 -21.01 -5.46
C ASP A 578 34.33 -21.22 -3.93
N PRO A 579 33.30 -20.72 -3.23
CA PRO A 579 33.14 -20.93 -1.79
C PRO A 579 32.87 -22.40 -1.49
N THR A 580 33.37 -22.86 -0.34
CA THR A 580 33.08 -24.20 0.18
C THR A 580 31.63 -24.30 0.66
N ALA A 581 31.08 -25.51 0.76
CA ALA A 581 29.71 -25.71 1.26
C ALA A 581 29.50 -25.09 2.65
N GLN A 582 30.50 -25.19 3.53
CA GLN A 582 30.46 -24.60 4.88
C GLN A 582 30.43 -23.06 4.84
N GLU A 583 31.19 -22.43 3.95
CA GLU A 583 31.19 -20.97 3.77
C GLU A 583 29.86 -20.45 3.20
N VAL A 584 29.22 -21.22 2.32
CA VAL A 584 27.90 -20.89 1.77
C VAL A 584 26.81 -21.04 2.84
N GLU A 585 26.78 -22.16 3.56
CA GLU A 585 25.74 -22.46 4.55
C GLU A 585 25.81 -21.55 5.78
N ALA A 586 27.02 -21.29 6.31
CA ALA A 586 27.17 -20.50 7.53
C ALA A 586 27.12 -18.99 7.28
N GLU A 587 27.67 -18.53 6.16
CA GLU A 587 27.94 -17.10 5.94
C GLU A 587 27.30 -16.52 4.67
N GLY A 588 26.76 -17.37 3.79
CA GLY A 588 26.22 -16.95 2.50
C GLY A 588 27.29 -16.39 1.57
N LEU A 589 28.56 -16.81 1.71
CA LEU A 589 29.65 -16.29 0.87
C LEU A 589 29.46 -16.73 -0.58
N ILE A 590 29.71 -15.78 -1.48
CA ILE A 590 29.73 -16.00 -2.93
C ILE A 590 31.12 -15.68 -3.48
N ARG A 591 31.47 -16.26 -4.62
CA ARG A 591 32.73 -15.96 -5.31
C ARG A 591 32.85 -14.48 -5.60
N TYR A 592 34.02 -13.89 -5.40
CA TYR A 592 34.29 -12.50 -5.73
C TYR A 592 34.24 -12.26 -7.24
N THR A 593 33.46 -11.27 -7.64
CA THR A 593 33.41 -10.71 -8.99
C THR A 593 33.76 -9.23 -8.89
N PRO A 594 34.76 -8.73 -9.64
CA PRO A 594 35.26 -7.36 -9.48
C PRO A 594 34.30 -6.28 -9.98
N VAL A 595 33.28 -6.66 -10.75
CA VAL A 595 32.25 -5.76 -11.27
C VAL A 595 30.93 -6.03 -10.53
N ILE A 596 30.28 -4.95 -10.10
CA ILE A 596 28.90 -4.98 -9.60
C ILE A 596 28.02 -4.24 -10.62
N GLU A 597 27.10 -4.98 -11.22
CA GLU A 597 26.02 -4.42 -12.02
C GLU A 597 24.79 -4.25 -11.12
N VAL A 598 24.15 -3.09 -11.22
CA VAL A 598 22.90 -2.84 -10.48
C VAL A 598 21.76 -3.52 -11.20
N ASP A 599 21.19 -4.55 -10.59
CA ASP A 599 20.00 -5.21 -11.13
C ASP A 599 18.82 -4.21 -11.13
N PRO A 600 18.13 -4.00 -12.26
CA PRO A 600 16.93 -3.15 -12.31
C PRO A 600 15.86 -3.50 -11.26
N ARG A 601 15.79 -4.75 -10.79
CA ARG A 601 14.89 -5.18 -9.71
C ARG A 601 15.27 -4.61 -8.34
N GLN A 602 16.52 -4.21 -8.15
CA GLN A 602 17.03 -3.58 -6.92
C GLN A 602 16.83 -2.05 -6.93
N VAL A 603 16.32 -1.48 -8.02
CA VAL A 603 15.97 -0.05 -8.10
C VAL A 603 14.62 0.18 -7.43
N ILE A 604 14.64 0.79 -6.25
CA ILE A 604 13.46 0.94 -5.38
C ILE A 604 12.46 2.00 -5.88
N THR A 605 12.90 2.87 -6.79
CA THR A 605 12.02 3.85 -7.44
C THR A 605 11.22 3.25 -8.62
N HIS A 606 11.57 2.05 -9.06
CA HIS A 606 10.95 1.33 -10.18
C HIS A 606 10.89 2.19 -11.46
N GLN A 607 9.69 2.58 -11.89
CA GLN A 607 9.45 3.39 -13.10
C GLN A 607 9.49 4.91 -12.80
N ARG A 608 9.76 5.31 -11.56
CA ARG A 608 9.76 6.73 -11.17
C ARG A 608 11.17 7.28 -11.23
N ASP A 609 11.36 8.28 -12.06
CA ASP A 609 12.57 9.09 -12.06
C ASP A 609 12.51 10.08 -10.89
N VAL A 610 13.58 10.15 -10.10
CA VAL A 610 13.73 11.08 -8.98
C VAL A 610 14.96 11.95 -9.26
N ILE A 611 14.75 13.22 -9.57
CA ILE A 611 15.83 14.09 -10.03
C ILE A 611 16.45 14.83 -8.84
N GLY A 612 17.78 14.92 -8.85
CA GLY A 612 18.54 15.80 -7.96
C GLY A 612 18.41 15.43 -6.48
N VAL A 613 18.42 14.13 -6.15
CA VAL A 613 18.45 13.66 -4.76
C VAL A 613 19.72 14.18 -4.09
N LYS A 614 19.54 14.91 -2.99
CA LYS A 614 20.63 15.43 -2.17
C LYS A 614 21.08 14.41 -1.13
N ASP A 615 20.12 13.72 -0.52
CA ASP A 615 20.35 12.82 0.61
C ASP A 615 19.17 11.84 0.77
N ILE A 616 19.44 10.70 1.41
CA ILE A 616 18.50 9.60 1.62
C ILE A 616 18.44 9.27 3.12
N ILE A 617 17.25 9.32 3.67
CA ILE A 617 16.98 8.99 5.07
C ILE A 617 16.27 7.64 5.13
N ALA A 618 16.83 6.69 5.87
CA ALA A 618 16.17 5.43 6.19
C ALA A 618 15.85 5.36 7.67
N THR A 619 14.60 5.07 8.03
CA THR A 619 14.15 4.98 9.42
C THR A 619 13.42 3.66 9.69
N PRO A 620 13.50 3.13 10.91
CA PRO A 620 12.82 1.89 11.27
C PRO A 620 11.29 2.04 11.19
N ALA A 621 10.60 1.02 10.68
CA ALA A 621 9.15 0.90 10.82
C ALA A 621 8.78 0.15 12.11
N LEU A 622 7.47 0.00 12.38
CA LEU A 622 6.99 -0.79 13.51
C LEU A 622 7.36 -2.29 13.39
N LEU A 623 7.38 -2.78 12.15
CA LEU A 623 7.70 -4.14 11.76
C LEU A 623 9.20 -4.27 11.51
N GLU A 624 9.83 -5.31 12.05
CA GLU A 624 11.27 -5.52 11.94
C GLU A 624 11.71 -5.81 10.51
N SER A 625 10.83 -6.41 9.70
CA SER A 625 11.12 -6.67 8.29
C SER A 625 11.13 -5.42 7.42
N THR A 626 10.65 -4.27 7.93
CA THR A 626 10.32 -3.10 7.12
C THR A 626 11.09 -1.85 7.56
N THR A 627 11.57 -1.09 6.58
CA THR A 627 12.20 0.22 6.75
C THR A 627 11.48 1.27 5.90
N LEU A 628 11.42 2.51 6.38
CA LEU A 628 10.89 3.66 5.66
C LEU A 628 12.04 4.40 5.02
N VAL A 629 12.01 4.54 3.69
CA VAL A 629 13.02 5.26 2.92
C VAL A 629 12.42 6.55 2.41
N PHE A 630 13.11 7.65 2.67
CA PHE A 630 12.74 8.99 2.24
C PHE A 630 13.95 9.68 1.61
N ALA A 631 13.88 9.93 0.31
CA ALA A 631 14.88 10.67 -0.43
C ALA A 631 14.36 12.09 -0.71
N TYR A 632 15.22 13.08 -0.54
CA TYR A 632 14.87 14.48 -0.75
C TYR A 632 15.95 15.23 -1.53
N GLY A 633 15.53 16.28 -2.24
CA GLY A 633 16.37 17.04 -3.14
C GLY A 633 15.54 18.05 -3.92
N ILE A 634 15.67 18.04 -5.26
CA ILE A 634 14.73 18.73 -6.14
C ILE A 634 13.38 18.02 -6.08
N ASP A 635 13.40 16.70 -6.28
CA ASP A 635 12.24 15.84 -6.09
C ASP A 635 12.26 15.19 -4.69
N ILE A 636 11.08 14.76 -4.26
CA ILE A 636 10.88 14.06 -2.99
C ILE A 636 10.28 12.69 -3.28
N PHE A 637 10.88 11.64 -2.72
CA PHE A 637 10.43 10.27 -2.90
C PHE A 637 10.37 9.55 -1.55
N GLY A 638 9.26 8.84 -1.29
CA GLY A 638 9.07 8.05 -0.08
C GLY A 638 8.54 6.66 -0.39
N THR A 639 9.13 5.62 0.19
CA THR A 639 8.67 4.24 0.05
C THR A 639 8.93 3.40 1.29
N ARG A 640 8.29 2.23 1.36
CA ARG A 640 8.61 1.17 2.33
C ARG A 640 9.47 0.14 1.63
N LEU A 641 10.50 -0.32 2.30
CA LEU A 641 11.42 -1.34 1.79
C LEU A 641 11.49 -2.49 2.78
N ALA A 642 11.56 -3.73 2.28
CA ALA A 642 11.68 -4.93 3.10
C ALA A 642 12.92 -5.75 2.66
N PRO A 643 14.11 -5.43 3.20
CA PRO A 643 15.37 -5.98 2.69
C PRO A 643 15.48 -7.52 2.72
N SER A 644 14.90 -8.18 3.73
CA SER A 644 14.84 -9.65 3.88
C SER A 644 13.45 -10.23 3.58
N LEU A 645 12.62 -9.53 2.80
CA LEU A 645 11.19 -9.81 2.63
C LEU A 645 10.41 -9.69 3.97
N SER A 646 9.08 -9.66 3.87
CA SER A 646 8.19 -9.50 5.02
C SER A 646 8.02 -10.80 5.81
N PHE A 647 8.97 -11.14 6.68
CA PHE A 647 8.91 -12.37 7.51
C PHE A 647 8.01 -12.25 8.75
N ASP A 648 7.65 -11.03 9.15
CA ASP A 648 6.78 -10.73 10.29
C ASP A 648 5.32 -10.44 9.87
N ILE A 649 5.00 -10.63 8.59
CA ILE A 649 3.65 -10.52 8.05
C ILE A 649 3.35 -11.77 7.21
N LEU A 650 2.12 -12.30 7.36
CA LEU A 650 1.64 -13.36 6.47
C LEU A 650 1.48 -12.81 5.04
N GLY A 651 2.18 -13.42 4.08
CA GLY A 651 2.11 -13.00 2.68
C GLY A 651 0.69 -13.05 2.12
N LYS A 652 0.38 -12.16 1.16
CA LYS A 652 -0.94 -12.11 0.50
C LYS A 652 -1.30 -13.40 -0.23
N GLY A 653 -0.30 -14.18 -0.66
CA GLY A 653 -0.47 -15.48 -1.31
C GLY A 653 -0.58 -16.67 -0.36
N PHE A 654 -0.70 -16.46 0.95
CA PHE A 654 -0.86 -17.57 1.89
C PHE A 654 -2.23 -18.24 1.70
N ASP A 655 -2.21 -19.52 1.32
CA ASP A 655 -3.43 -20.30 1.04
C ASP A 655 -4.13 -20.74 2.33
N LYS A 656 -4.97 -19.84 2.84
CA LYS A 656 -5.79 -20.07 4.02
C LYS A 656 -6.81 -21.19 3.80
N VAL A 657 -7.26 -21.41 2.56
CA VAL A 657 -8.30 -22.40 2.25
C VAL A 657 -7.73 -23.80 2.42
N THR A 658 -6.53 -24.06 1.87
CA THR A 658 -5.85 -25.35 2.03
C THR A 658 -5.51 -25.63 3.50
N LEU A 659 -5.08 -24.61 4.27
CA LEU A 659 -4.84 -24.77 5.71
C LEU A 659 -6.12 -25.21 6.45
N ILE A 660 -7.23 -24.52 6.23
CA ILE A 660 -8.51 -24.86 6.90
C ILE A 660 -8.99 -26.24 6.44
N GLY A 661 -8.91 -26.54 5.15
CA GLY A 661 -9.31 -27.82 4.58
C GLY A 661 -8.54 -29.01 5.16
N THR A 662 -7.21 -28.88 5.28
CA THR A 662 -6.37 -29.94 5.87
C THR A 662 -6.65 -30.16 7.34
N VAL A 663 -6.89 -29.09 8.11
CA VAL A 663 -7.30 -29.19 9.53
C VAL A 663 -8.63 -29.94 9.65
N LEU A 664 -9.63 -29.61 8.82
CA LEU A 664 -10.92 -30.30 8.83
C LEU A 664 -10.79 -31.77 8.43
N ALA A 665 -9.99 -32.08 7.41
CA ALA A 665 -9.74 -33.45 6.97
C ALA A 665 -9.06 -34.29 8.06
N LEU A 666 -8.07 -33.73 8.76
CA LEU A 666 -7.41 -34.38 9.90
C LEU A 666 -8.39 -34.63 11.06
N VAL A 667 -9.25 -33.66 11.38
CA VAL A 667 -10.28 -33.81 12.42
C VAL A 667 -11.25 -34.93 12.08
N ALA A 668 -11.74 -34.99 10.84
CA ALA A 668 -12.62 -36.05 10.37
C ALA A 668 -11.92 -37.42 10.41
N GLY A 669 -10.66 -37.48 9.97
CA GLY A 669 -9.84 -38.70 10.01
C GLY A 669 -9.66 -39.22 11.44
N VAL A 670 -9.34 -38.34 12.40
CA VAL A 670 -9.22 -38.70 13.82
C VAL A 670 -10.56 -39.16 14.40
N ALA A 671 -11.66 -38.47 14.07
CA ALA A 671 -13.00 -38.84 14.54
C ALA A 671 -13.39 -40.24 14.07
N ALA A 672 -13.04 -40.62 12.83
CA ALA A 672 -13.29 -41.94 12.27
C ALA A 672 -12.37 -43.02 12.87
N LEU A 673 -11.08 -42.73 13.04
CA LEU A 673 -10.09 -43.70 13.57
C LEU A 673 -10.24 -43.96 15.07
N LYS A 674 -10.66 -42.95 15.86
CA LYS A 674 -10.79 -43.04 17.32
C LYS A 674 -11.64 -44.23 17.79
N PRO A 675 -12.88 -44.47 17.32
CA PRO A 675 -13.66 -45.63 17.74
C PRO A 675 -13.04 -46.96 17.29
N ILE A 676 -12.43 -47.01 16.10
CA ILE A 676 -11.80 -48.22 15.55
C ILE A 676 -10.61 -48.65 16.41
N VAL A 677 -9.72 -47.70 16.73
CA VAL A 677 -8.55 -47.95 17.57
C VAL A 677 -8.97 -48.30 19.00
N ARG A 678 -9.97 -47.61 19.57
CA ARG A 678 -10.48 -47.91 20.91
C ARG A 678 -11.01 -49.33 20.99
N ARG A 679 -11.80 -49.77 20.01
CA ARG A 679 -12.30 -51.15 19.93
C ARG A 679 -11.14 -52.15 19.85
N LYS A 680 -10.19 -51.94 18.94
CA LYS A 680 -9.03 -52.81 18.77
C LYS A 680 -8.17 -52.92 20.05
N GLN A 681 -7.97 -51.82 20.77
CA GLN A 681 -7.23 -51.82 22.04
C GLN A 681 -7.98 -52.52 23.16
N THR A 682 -9.30 -52.34 23.26
CA THR A 682 -10.13 -53.08 24.22
C THR A 682 -10.06 -54.58 23.94
N ASP A 683 -10.22 -55.00 22.69
CA ASP A 683 -10.16 -56.41 22.30
C ASP A 683 -8.78 -57.03 22.63
N LEU A 684 -7.69 -56.33 22.31
CA LEU A 684 -6.33 -56.78 22.64
C LEU A 684 -6.09 -56.94 24.15
N ARG A 685 -6.59 -56.01 24.96
CA ARG A 685 -6.49 -56.08 26.44
C ARG A 685 -7.30 -57.24 27.02
N TRP A 686 -8.41 -57.62 26.37
CA TRP A 686 -9.24 -58.75 26.78
C TRP A 686 -8.61 -60.09 26.41
N THR A 687 -7.75 -60.11 25.38
CA THR A 687 -6.98 -61.31 24.97
C THR A 687 -5.61 -61.45 25.64
N ALA A 688 -5.17 -60.47 26.44
CA ALA A 688 -3.87 -60.54 27.12
C ALA A 688 -3.92 -61.54 28.29
N PRO A 689 -3.01 -62.53 28.36
CA PRO A 689 -2.94 -63.45 29.50
C PRO A 689 -2.50 -62.67 30.76
N ARG A 690 -3.10 -63.03 31.91
CA ARG A 690 -2.77 -62.44 33.22
C ARG A 690 -1.34 -62.73 33.65
#